data_AF-A0A1H0GCU0-F1
#
_entry.id   AF-A0A1H0GCU0-F1
#
_cell.length_a   1.000
_cell.length_b   1.000
_cell.length_c   1.000
_cell.angle_alpha   90.00
_cell.angle_beta   90.00
_cell.angle_gamma   90.00
#
_symmetry.space_group_name_H-M   'P 1'
#
loop_
_entity.id
_entity.type
_entity.pdbx_description
1 polymer ?
#
loop_
_entity_poly.entity_id
_entity_poly.type
_entity_poly.pdbx_seq_one_letter_code
_entity_poly.pdbx_strand_id
1 'polypeptide(L)'
;MKKTMLMFTLLTCAATVMAQPRTNNDGTVTFQYKNDSAKSVLVDVQFAGRKEMTRGADGTWTVTLGPAAPDMYPYCFIVDGISVMDPMNPQYFPNEGFKNSLLEIPSQESPLAHDIRDVAHGRVEYVHYYSKSLGATNNAIVYLPPRYMEDQQKKYPVFYLISGTTDTEEVYYKVGRVNYIMDNLLAENKAKEMIVVMPYGNPSKLKLPDAPDAATKGRPEASAPQTRFGGDVFSKDLINDLMPYIEKNYRTKNDRDSRAIGGFSRGGNQALFNGLTNLDKFSYLCSYSSFTSTDIPNVYDKAGDTNKKLHLFWLGVGTDDFLYGNARDYMQFLDDKGIQSVKEFTTDKFGHTWMNAKYFLAKTLPLLFNKKASEAAMKAGQPAPAKTGKEQQFTANVMARLFPRPIISPEYTPEGITFRFKAPKAKKVVLDCEMLPDYLDMKRDSDGVWSITLNDYLFDTFKYCFVVDGTPVCDPSNMYLSPDKGFKYSIADNPHSPFNFASQGEIEHGKVSYDLDHMEAWYTSVMPRTMTIPTFIQLVPGEGDTMESWFKIGGADAIADRLVAEGKTKPLILTTSSLDFMQGAQQMGGFKMRTLRADDYPTWTQRRRALVRMLLEVGREQAPQFPGFGGGRPGGFGGGGFGGGRPGGFGGGFGGGFGGPQ
;
A
#
# COMPACT_ATOMS: atom_id res chain seq x y z
N MET A 1 -1.17 -31.22 -40.49
CA MET A 1 -0.81 -30.11 -41.40
C MET A 1 -2.01 -29.23 -41.63
N LYS A 2 -2.07 -28.05 -40.99
CA LYS A 2 -2.75 -26.82 -41.42
C LYS A 2 -2.23 -25.73 -40.46
N LYS A 3 -1.24 -24.96 -40.94
CA LYS A 3 -0.66 -23.82 -40.23
C LYS A 3 -1.67 -22.68 -40.31
N THR A 4 -2.26 -22.30 -39.19
CA THR A 4 -3.01 -21.04 -39.08
C THR A 4 -1.98 -19.96 -38.77
N MET A 5 -1.70 -19.13 -39.76
CA MET A 5 -0.72 -18.04 -39.70
C MET A 5 -1.36 -16.89 -38.93
N LEU A 6 -0.97 -16.71 -37.67
CA LEU A 6 -1.32 -15.53 -36.88
C LEU A 6 -0.48 -14.36 -37.43
N MET A 7 -1.12 -13.42 -38.13
CA MET A 7 -0.48 -12.16 -38.51
C MET A 7 -0.38 -11.30 -37.24
N PHE A 8 0.74 -11.40 -36.54
CA PHE A 8 1.20 -10.31 -35.68
C PHE A 8 1.76 -9.23 -36.60
N THR A 9 1.04 -8.12 -36.73
CA THR A 9 1.62 -6.90 -37.29
C THR A 9 2.65 -6.39 -36.29
N LEU A 10 3.91 -6.83 -36.43
CA LEU A 10 5.04 -6.20 -35.76
C LEU A 10 5.16 -4.77 -36.30
N LEU A 11 4.64 -3.81 -35.55
CA LEU A 11 5.05 -2.43 -35.70
C LEU A 11 6.46 -2.35 -35.09
N THR A 12 7.49 -2.55 -35.90
CA THR A 12 8.87 -2.21 -35.52
C THR A 12 8.99 -0.70 -35.42
N CYS A 13 8.58 -0.14 -34.28
CA CYS A 13 9.01 1.20 -33.88
C CYS A 13 10.47 1.08 -33.46
N ALA A 14 11.36 1.79 -34.14
CA ALA A 14 12.66 2.11 -33.59
C ALA A 14 12.43 2.72 -32.20
N ALA A 15 13.00 2.11 -31.16
CA ALA A 15 12.88 2.57 -29.79
C ALA A 15 13.65 3.89 -29.61
N THR A 16 13.05 5.01 -30.02
CA THR A 16 13.29 6.26 -29.32
C THR A 16 12.71 6.06 -27.93
N VAL A 17 13.58 5.84 -26.94
CA VAL A 17 13.23 5.87 -25.53
C VAL A 17 12.47 7.17 -25.27
N MET A 18 11.15 7.10 -25.14
CA MET A 18 10.35 8.26 -24.77
C MET A 18 10.44 8.42 -23.27
N ALA A 19 10.99 9.57 -22.86
CA ALA A 19 11.41 9.81 -21.50
C ALA A 19 10.22 10.14 -20.60
N GLN A 20 10.29 9.68 -19.35
CA GLN A 20 9.52 10.21 -18.22
C GLN A 20 9.67 11.73 -18.13
N PRO A 21 8.79 12.43 -17.38
CA PRO A 21 8.99 13.84 -17.10
C PRO A 21 10.41 14.10 -16.60
N ARG A 22 11.07 15.08 -17.22
CA ARG A 22 12.45 15.40 -16.93
C ARG A 22 12.50 16.64 -16.05
N THR A 23 13.05 16.51 -14.85
CA THR A 23 13.43 17.66 -14.04
C THR A 23 14.71 18.28 -14.61
N ASN A 24 14.67 19.58 -14.90
CA ASN A 24 15.77 20.37 -15.42
C ASN A 24 16.57 21.01 -14.28
N ASN A 25 17.81 21.43 -14.56
CA ASN A 25 18.71 22.00 -13.55
C ASN A 25 18.22 23.33 -12.96
N ASP A 26 17.33 24.03 -13.66
CA ASP A 26 16.71 25.29 -13.20
C ASP A 26 15.44 25.07 -12.35
N GLY A 27 15.13 23.81 -12.01
CA GLY A 27 13.94 23.43 -11.24
C GLY A 27 12.65 23.37 -12.05
N THR A 28 12.71 23.60 -13.37
CA THR A 28 11.57 23.35 -14.26
C THR A 28 11.44 21.86 -14.59
N VAL A 29 10.25 21.44 -15.04
CA VAL A 29 9.95 20.06 -15.43
C VAL A 29 9.39 20.05 -16.84
N THR A 30 10.02 19.26 -17.71
CA THR A 30 9.56 19.01 -19.08
C THR A 30 8.74 17.73 -19.13
N PHE A 31 7.47 17.86 -19.47
CA PHE A 31 6.56 16.74 -19.72
C PHE A 31 6.54 16.42 -21.22
N GLN A 32 6.53 15.13 -21.54
CA GLN A 32 6.48 14.63 -22.91
C GLN A 32 5.43 13.53 -23.02
N TYR A 33 4.62 13.56 -24.08
CA TYR A 33 3.62 12.54 -24.34
C TYR A 33 3.47 12.33 -25.84
N LYS A 34 3.67 11.11 -26.32
CA LYS A 34 3.57 10.79 -27.75
C LYS A 34 2.20 10.25 -28.06
N ASN A 35 1.51 10.93 -28.99
CA ASN A 35 0.27 10.45 -29.55
C ASN A 35 0.04 11.11 -30.91
N ASP A 36 0.16 10.30 -31.96
CA ASP A 36 0.08 10.78 -33.34
C ASP A 36 -1.34 11.17 -33.74
N SER A 37 -2.35 10.53 -33.14
CA SER A 37 -3.77 10.73 -33.43
C SER A 37 -4.47 11.80 -32.58
N ALA A 38 -3.88 12.19 -31.45
CA ALA A 38 -4.47 13.16 -30.53
C ALA A 38 -4.64 14.51 -31.22
N LYS A 39 -5.73 15.21 -30.88
CA LYS A 39 -6.01 16.57 -31.37
C LYS A 39 -5.65 17.63 -30.34
N SER A 40 -5.76 17.27 -29.06
CA SER A 40 -5.38 18.12 -27.95
C SER A 40 -4.78 17.25 -26.84
N VAL A 41 -3.67 17.72 -26.26
CA VAL A 41 -3.07 17.14 -25.07
C VAL A 41 -2.81 18.26 -24.07
N LEU A 42 -3.25 18.04 -22.83
CA LEU A 42 -2.86 18.83 -21.67
C LEU A 42 -2.09 17.94 -20.70
N VAL A 43 -1.25 18.54 -19.87
CA VAL A 43 -0.81 17.95 -18.60
C VAL A 43 -1.62 18.57 -17.47
N ASP A 44 -2.08 17.77 -16.52
CA ASP A 44 -2.64 18.23 -15.24
C ASP A 44 -1.68 17.80 -14.13
N VAL A 45 -0.94 18.74 -13.56
CA VAL A 45 0.03 18.48 -12.49
C VAL A 45 -0.24 19.38 -11.31
N GLN A 46 -0.17 18.82 -10.10
CA GLN A 46 -0.62 19.49 -8.88
C GLN A 46 -0.03 20.89 -8.64
N PHE A 47 1.22 21.16 -9.01
CA PHE A 47 1.86 22.47 -8.79
C PHE A 47 1.48 23.53 -9.85
N ALA A 48 0.95 23.15 -11.02
CA ALA A 48 0.66 24.08 -12.12
C ALA A 48 -0.79 23.99 -12.66
N GLY A 49 -1.56 23.00 -12.21
CA GLY A 49 -2.86 22.65 -12.76
C GLY A 49 -2.78 22.19 -14.22
N ARG A 50 -3.87 22.40 -14.96
CA ARG A 50 -3.98 22.02 -16.37
C ARG A 50 -3.24 23.01 -17.27
N LYS A 51 -2.36 22.48 -18.12
CA LYS A 51 -1.58 23.25 -19.09
C LYS A 51 -1.58 22.54 -20.44
N GLU A 52 -1.86 23.30 -21.49
CA GLU A 52 -1.81 22.81 -22.85
C GLU A 52 -0.38 22.43 -23.25
N MET A 53 -0.25 21.39 -24.05
CA MET A 53 1.01 20.91 -24.60
C MET A 53 1.09 21.24 -26.09
N THR A 54 2.31 21.44 -26.59
CA THR A 54 2.56 21.73 -28.00
C THR A 54 2.99 20.45 -28.73
N ARG A 55 2.32 20.14 -29.84
CA ARG A 55 2.66 18.98 -30.70
C ARG A 55 3.87 19.29 -31.58
N GLY A 56 4.90 18.46 -31.49
CA GLY A 56 6.05 18.44 -32.38
C GLY A 56 5.74 17.78 -33.73
N ALA A 57 6.65 17.97 -34.69
CA ALA A 57 6.55 17.36 -36.03
C ALA A 57 6.58 15.83 -35.97
N ASP A 58 7.29 15.28 -34.99
CA ASP A 58 7.38 13.86 -34.69
C ASP A 58 6.16 13.32 -33.93
N GLY A 59 5.12 14.12 -33.66
CA GLY A 59 3.93 13.71 -32.90
C GLY A 59 4.11 13.63 -31.39
N THR A 60 5.26 14.07 -30.86
CA THR A 60 5.49 14.22 -29.43
C THR A 60 4.89 15.54 -28.95
N TRP A 61 4.03 15.49 -27.94
CA TRP A 61 3.49 16.65 -27.25
C TRP A 61 4.42 17.03 -26.11
N THR A 62 4.71 18.32 -25.95
CA THR A 62 5.66 18.79 -24.94
C THR A 62 5.18 20.06 -24.23
N VAL A 63 5.56 20.21 -22.97
CA VAL A 63 5.46 21.46 -22.21
C VAL A 63 6.52 21.48 -21.11
N THR A 64 7.09 22.64 -20.83
CA THR A 64 7.98 22.85 -19.68
C THR A 64 7.30 23.77 -18.68
N LEU A 65 7.20 23.33 -17.43
CA LEU A 65 6.50 24.02 -16.35
C LEU A 65 7.43 24.23 -15.15
N GLY A 66 7.13 25.23 -14.31
CA GLY A 66 7.91 25.53 -13.10
C GLY A 66 8.70 26.84 -13.20
N PRO A 67 9.71 27.05 -12.33
CA PRO A 67 10.25 26.08 -11.36
C PRO A 67 9.23 25.59 -10.32
N ALA A 68 9.38 24.35 -9.86
CA ALA A 68 8.54 23.77 -8.81
C ALA A 68 9.39 23.40 -7.59
N ALA A 69 8.79 23.47 -6.39
CA ALA A 69 9.49 23.06 -5.17
C ALA A 69 9.85 21.56 -5.23
N PRO A 70 10.97 21.13 -4.62
CA PRO A 70 11.30 19.71 -4.51
C PRO A 70 10.27 18.95 -3.67
N ASP A 71 9.58 18.00 -4.30
CA ASP A 71 8.69 17.03 -3.66
C ASP A 71 8.21 16.01 -4.71
N MET A 72 7.23 15.19 -4.33
CA MET A 72 6.51 14.27 -5.21
C MET A 72 5.13 14.82 -5.56
N TYR A 73 4.81 14.86 -6.84
CA TYR A 73 3.58 15.43 -7.38
C TYR A 73 2.79 14.41 -8.21
N PRO A 74 1.49 14.23 -7.94
CA PRO A 74 0.63 13.51 -8.87
C PRO A 74 0.43 14.32 -10.15
N TYR A 75 0.44 13.64 -11.29
CA TYR A 75 0.08 14.22 -12.58
C TYR A 75 -0.62 13.21 -13.49
N CYS A 76 -1.33 13.70 -14.50
CA CYS A 76 -1.83 12.91 -15.61
C CYS A 76 -1.77 13.72 -16.91
N PHE A 77 -1.94 13.05 -18.05
CA PHE A 77 -2.24 13.73 -19.30
C PHE A 77 -3.76 13.75 -19.53
N ILE A 78 -4.25 14.78 -20.23
CA ILE A 78 -5.62 14.86 -20.69
C ILE A 78 -5.58 14.86 -22.22
N VAL A 79 -5.94 13.73 -22.82
CA VAL A 79 -5.87 13.49 -24.26
C VAL A 79 -7.28 13.53 -24.82
N ASP A 80 -7.56 14.50 -25.68
CA ASP A 80 -8.89 14.74 -26.26
C ASP A 80 -10.02 14.78 -25.22
N GLY A 81 -9.70 15.30 -24.02
CA GLY A 81 -10.62 15.44 -22.90
C GLY A 81 -10.69 14.24 -21.94
N ILE A 82 -9.88 13.21 -22.14
CA ILE A 82 -9.81 12.00 -21.31
C ILE A 82 -8.53 11.98 -20.49
N SER A 83 -8.65 11.77 -19.19
CA SER A 83 -7.50 11.64 -18.28
C SER A 83 -6.82 10.29 -18.50
N VAL A 84 -5.50 10.30 -18.73
CA VAL A 84 -4.66 9.12 -18.89
C VAL A 84 -3.42 9.24 -18.01
N MET A 85 -3.03 8.14 -17.38
CA MET A 85 -1.71 8.07 -16.74
C MET A 85 -0.62 8.17 -17.79
N ASP A 86 0.57 8.61 -17.36
CA ASP A 86 1.76 8.49 -18.17
C ASP A 86 2.13 7.00 -18.33
N PRO A 87 2.03 6.44 -19.54
CA PRO A 87 2.37 5.03 -19.76
C PRO A 87 3.86 4.76 -19.53
N MET A 88 4.74 5.75 -19.59
CA MET A 88 6.18 5.56 -19.40
C MET A 88 6.59 5.68 -17.92
N ASN A 89 5.68 6.06 -17.04
CA ASN A 89 5.95 6.17 -15.61
C ASN A 89 5.53 4.88 -14.87
N PRO A 90 6.46 4.13 -14.25
CA PRO A 90 6.13 2.97 -13.44
C PRO A 90 5.49 3.36 -12.11
N GLN A 91 5.70 4.58 -11.64
CA GLN A 91 5.17 5.08 -10.38
C GLN A 91 3.79 5.71 -10.60
N TYR A 92 2.83 5.25 -9.82
CA TYR A 92 1.45 5.74 -9.86
C TYR A 92 0.93 5.96 -8.46
N PHE A 93 -0.03 6.87 -8.35
CA PHE A 93 -0.73 7.16 -7.12
C PHE A 93 -1.79 6.07 -6.88
N PRO A 94 -1.71 5.28 -5.80
CA PRO A 94 -2.72 4.27 -5.50
C PRO A 94 -4.03 4.96 -5.04
N ASN A 95 -5.01 5.06 -5.93
CA ASN A 95 -6.27 5.75 -5.62
C ASN A 95 -7.48 5.06 -6.25
N GLU A 96 -8.59 5.09 -5.54
CA GLU A 96 -9.87 4.50 -5.95
C GLU A 96 -10.70 5.42 -6.86
N GLY A 97 -10.39 6.72 -6.90
CA GLY A 97 -11.21 7.72 -7.61
C GLY A 97 -10.55 8.34 -8.83
N PHE A 98 -9.24 8.21 -8.97
CA PHE A 98 -8.48 8.71 -10.12
C PHE A 98 -7.23 7.86 -10.36
N LYS A 99 -6.56 8.12 -11.48
CA LYS A 99 -5.36 7.39 -11.92
C LYS A 99 -4.32 8.38 -12.41
N ASN A 100 -3.39 8.70 -11.51
CA ASN A 100 -2.31 9.66 -11.76
C ASN A 100 -0.96 8.96 -11.63
N SER A 101 -0.02 9.39 -12.46
CA SER A 101 1.40 9.07 -12.34
C SER A 101 2.06 9.94 -11.27
N LEU A 102 3.22 9.53 -10.76
CA LEU A 102 3.96 10.27 -9.75
C LEU A 102 5.25 10.86 -10.34
N LEU A 103 5.35 12.18 -10.31
CA LEU A 103 6.57 12.92 -10.62
C LEU A 103 7.36 13.13 -9.33
N GLU A 104 8.66 12.85 -9.35
CA GLU A 104 9.57 13.14 -8.25
C GLU A 104 10.53 14.27 -8.65
N ILE A 105 10.56 15.35 -7.88
CA ILE A 105 11.45 16.49 -8.07
C ILE A 105 12.47 16.47 -6.93
N PRO A 106 13.73 16.09 -7.20
CA PRO A 106 14.75 16.02 -6.16
C PRO A 106 15.17 17.41 -5.69
N SER A 107 15.56 17.51 -4.42
CA SER A 107 16.11 18.73 -3.86
C SER A 107 17.59 18.88 -4.22
N GLN A 108 17.99 20.08 -4.66
CA GLN A 108 19.39 20.40 -4.93
C GLN A 108 20.13 20.98 -3.72
N GLU A 109 19.39 21.39 -2.68
CA GLU A 109 19.94 22.09 -1.51
C GLU A 109 20.21 21.14 -0.34
N SER A 110 19.23 20.30 -0.02
CA SER A 110 19.29 19.38 1.11
C SER A 110 18.38 18.18 0.90
N PRO A 111 18.77 16.97 1.38
CA PRO A 111 17.91 15.79 1.29
C PRO A 111 16.54 16.01 1.93
N LEU A 112 15.48 15.62 1.24
CA LEU A 112 14.13 15.61 1.79
C LEU A 112 14.01 14.46 2.80
N ALA A 113 13.01 14.55 3.69
CA ALA A 113 12.78 13.52 4.70
C ALA A 113 12.48 12.14 4.10
N HIS A 114 11.91 12.12 2.89
CA HIS A 114 11.46 10.93 2.19
C HIS A 114 12.41 10.45 1.09
N ASP A 115 13.58 11.07 0.95
CA ASP A 115 14.58 10.63 -0.01
C ASP A 115 15.08 9.23 0.37
N ILE A 116 15.36 8.42 -0.64
CA ILE A 116 16.05 7.15 -0.48
C ILE A 116 17.52 7.46 -0.20
N ARG A 117 18.04 6.95 0.91
CA ARG A 117 19.42 7.19 1.36
C ARG A 117 20.09 5.85 1.63
N ASP A 118 21.42 5.83 1.57
CA ASP A 118 22.23 4.67 1.95
C ASP A 118 22.22 4.51 3.48
N VAL A 119 21.16 3.90 3.99
CA VAL A 119 20.92 3.60 5.41
C VAL A 119 20.32 2.20 5.52
N ALA A 120 20.29 1.65 6.75
CA ALA A 120 19.61 0.37 6.96
C ALA A 120 18.10 0.53 6.68
N HIS A 121 17.57 -0.29 5.78
CA HIS A 121 16.16 -0.24 5.39
C HIS A 121 15.28 -1.21 6.18
N GLY A 122 14.09 -0.74 6.53
CA GLY A 122 13.04 -1.58 7.09
C GLY A 122 12.39 -2.47 6.04
N ARG A 123 11.62 -3.46 6.51
CA ARG A 123 10.87 -4.38 5.63
C ARG A 123 9.42 -3.94 5.52
N VAL A 124 8.84 -4.05 4.32
CA VAL A 124 7.42 -3.82 4.08
C VAL A 124 6.73 -5.14 3.78
N GLU A 125 5.76 -5.51 4.61
CA GLU A 125 4.97 -6.74 4.49
C GLU A 125 3.51 -6.41 4.14
N TYR A 126 3.00 -7.00 3.07
CA TYR A 126 1.58 -7.00 2.72
C TYR A 126 0.93 -8.20 3.41
N VAL A 127 -0.16 -7.93 4.12
CA VAL A 127 -0.87 -8.94 4.90
C VAL A 127 -2.35 -8.96 4.59
N HIS A 128 -2.90 -10.17 4.61
CA HIS A 128 -4.32 -10.44 4.59
C HIS A 128 -4.76 -10.97 5.94
N TYR A 129 -5.96 -10.62 6.37
CA TYR A 129 -6.57 -11.14 7.59
C TYR A 129 -8.08 -11.23 7.43
N TYR A 130 -8.67 -12.28 7.99
CA TYR A 130 -10.12 -12.38 8.04
C TYR A 130 -10.67 -11.46 9.12
N SER A 131 -11.58 -10.57 8.73
CA SER A 131 -12.26 -9.66 9.64
C SER A 131 -13.65 -10.19 9.97
N LYS A 132 -13.85 -10.58 11.23
CA LYS A 132 -15.16 -11.06 11.70
C LYS A 132 -16.16 -9.92 11.75
N SER A 133 -15.71 -8.69 12.00
CA SER A 133 -16.57 -7.50 11.97
C SER A 133 -17.10 -7.20 10.57
N LEU A 134 -16.37 -7.59 9.52
CA LEU A 134 -16.76 -7.40 8.11
C LEU A 134 -17.46 -8.61 7.50
N GLY A 135 -17.11 -9.82 7.96
CA GLY A 135 -17.45 -11.07 7.28
C GLY A 135 -16.67 -11.26 5.97
N ALA A 136 -15.48 -10.66 5.87
CA ALA A 136 -14.65 -10.65 4.66
C ALA A 136 -13.16 -10.60 5.01
N THR A 137 -12.30 -11.02 4.09
CA THR A 137 -10.85 -10.80 4.21
C THR A 137 -10.54 -9.33 3.90
N ASN A 138 -9.74 -8.71 4.77
CA ASN A 138 -9.24 -7.36 4.61
C ASN A 138 -7.70 -7.38 4.48
N ASN A 139 -7.12 -6.26 4.07
CA ASN A 139 -5.71 -6.10 3.80
C ASN A 139 -5.09 -4.93 4.58
N ALA A 140 -3.81 -5.05 4.88
CA ALA A 140 -2.99 -4.00 5.45
C ALA A 140 -1.53 -4.11 4.98
N ILE A 141 -0.78 -3.02 5.11
CA ILE A 141 0.67 -3.03 4.97
C ILE A 141 1.31 -2.81 6.33
N VAL A 142 2.36 -3.58 6.62
CA VAL A 142 3.13 -3.49 7.87
C VAL A 142 4.57 -3.16 7.53
N TYR A 143 5.05 -2.02 8.03
CA TYR A 143 6.48 -1.70 8.05
C TYR A 143 7.10 -2.24 9.35
N LEU A 144 8.22 -2.93 9.21
CA LEU A 144 9.06 -3.42 10.29
C LEU A 144 10.37 -2.63 10.28
N PRO A 145 10.85 -2.16 11.45
CA PRO A 145 12.07 -1.36 11.52
C PRO A 145 13.28 -2.19 11.04
N PRO A 146 14.38 -1.53 10.63
CA PRO A 146 15.63 -2.21 10.34
C PRO A 146 16.01 -3.12 11.51
N ARG A 147 16.62 -4.26 11.21
CA ARG A 147 17.08 -5.24 12.22
C ARG A 147 15.97 -5.91 13.03
N TYR A 148 14.70 -5.77 12.64
CA TYR A 148 13.60 -6.49 13.27
C TYR A 148 13.89 -8.01 13.41
N MET A 149 14.59 -8.60 12.44
CA MET A 149 14.93 -10.03 12.41
C MET A 149 16.17 -10.44 13.24
N GLU A 150 16.96 -9.51 13.75
CA GLU A 150 18.20 -9.81 14.48
C GLU A 150 17.93 -10.25 15.93
N ASP A 151 17.08 -9.52 16.65
CA ASP A 151 16.70 -9.84 18.03
C ASP A 151 15.27 -10.40 18.10
N GLN A 152 15.18 -11.72 18.27
CA GLN A 152 13.92 -12.45 18.34
C GLN A 152 13.15 -12.22 19.66
N GLN A 153 13.76 -11.64 20.69
CA GLN A 153 13.12 -11.34 21.97
C GLN A 153 12.60 -9.90 22.05
N LYS A 154 13.15 -8.99 21.23
CA LYS A 154 12.73 -7.59 21.22
C LYS A 154 11.30 -7.42 20.73
N LYS A 155 10.53 -6.64 21.50
CA LYS A 155 9.16 -6.23 21.17
C LYS A 155 9.11 -4.73 20.88
N TYR A 156 8.25 -4.35 19.94
CA TYR A 156 8.18 -3.01 19.38
C TYR A 156 6.83 -2.34 19.69
N PRO A 157 6.79 -1.03 19.93
CA PRO A 157 5.54 -0.28 19.92
C PRO A 157 4.94 -0.24 18.50
N VAL A 158 3.64 0.07 18.40
CA VAL A 158 2.89 0.00 17.14
C VAL A 158 2.20 1.32 16.84
N PHE A 159 2.38 1.83 15.62
CA PHE A 159 1.68 3.00 15.10
C PHE A 159 0.70 2.60 13.99
N TYR A 160 -0.59 2.80 14.21
CA TYR A 160 -1.64 2.60 13.20
C TYR A 160 -1.86 3.89 12.41
N LEU A 161 -1.62 3.87 11.10
CA LEU A 161 -1.54 5.05 10.23
C LEU A 161 -2.54 4.97 9.06
N ILE A 162 -3.62 5.75 9.13
CA ILE A 162 -4.83 5.59 8.31
C ILE A 162 -4.89 6.63 7.19
N SER A 163 -5.09 6.19 5.95
CA SER A 163 -5.11 7.02 4.73
C SER A 163 -6.44 7.75 4.47
N GLY A 164 -6.48 8.61 3.44
CA GLY A 164 -7.62 9.47 3.13
C GLY A 164 -8.82 8.76 2.50
N THR A 165 -9.80 9.56 2.04
CA THR A 165 -11.11 9.06 1.58
C THR A 165 -11.05 8.09 0.39
N THR A 166 -10.20 8.38 -0.59
CA THR A 166 -10.08 7.60 -1.83
C THR A 166 -8.74 6.88 -1.94
N ASP A 167 -7.93 6.94 -0.88
CA ASP A 167 -6.63 6.31 -0.82
C ASP A 167 -6.77 4.83 -0.44
N THR A 168 -5.84 4.01 -0.93
CA THR A 168 -5.69 2.62 -0.47
C THR A 168 -4.72 2.53 0.71
N GLU A 169 -4.52 1.32 1.23
CA GLU A 169 -3.49 1.01 2.23
C GLU A 169 -2.06 1.30 1.73
N GLU A 170 -1.84 1.34 0.41
CA GLU A 170 -0.53 1.55 -0.19
C GLU A 170 -0.05 3.00 -0.14
N VAL A 171 -0.95 3.99 0.07
CA VAL A 171 -0.62 5.38 -0.23
C VAL A 171 0.43 5.94 0.73
N TYR A 172 0.38 5.61 2.02
CA TYR A 172 1.44 6.01 2.96
C TYR A 172 2.80 5.41 2.64
N TYR A 173 2.82 4.26 1.98
CA TYR A 173 4.03 3.60 1.53
C TYR A 173 4.53 4.18 0.19
N LYS A 174 3.71 4.16 -0.87
CA LYS A 174 4.10 4.56 -2.22
C LYS A 174 4.22 6.08 -2.40
N VAL A 175 3.33 6.86 -1.80
CA VAL A 175 3.31 8.34 -1.93
C VAL A 175 3.83 9.02 -0.66
N GLY A 176 3.38 8.56 0.51
CA GLY A 176 3.81 9.05 1.81
C GLY A 176 5.24 8.67 2.19
N ARG A 177 5.83 7.66 1.53
CA ARG A 177 7.21 7.18 1.75
C ARG A 177 7.54 6.96 3.22
N VAL A 178 6.58 6.47 4.01
CA VAL A 178 6.74 6.33 5.47
C VAL A 178 7.92 5.44 5.84
N ASN A 179 8.21 4.42 5.03
CA ASN A 179 9.36 3.54 5.21
C ASN A 179 10.68 4.33 5.15
N TYR A 180 10.88 5.18 4.13
CA TYR A 180 12.11 5.97 4.00
C TYR A 180 12.21 7.08 5.04
N ILE A 181 11.09 7.75 5.36
CA ILE A 181 11.07 8.74 6.45
C ILE A 181 11.49 8.07 7.76
N MET A 182 10.96 6.87 8.03
CA MET A 182 11.27 6.12 9.25
C MET A 182 12.74 5.65 9.27
N ASP A 183 13.22 5.05 8.18
CA ASP A 183 14.61 4.58 8.06
C ASP A 183 15.61 5.73 8.26
N ASN A 184 15.38 6.87 7.60
CA ASN A 184 16.20 8.07 7.73
C ASN A 184 16.21 8.60 9.16
N LEU A 185 15.05 8.68 9.82
CA LEU A 185 14.95 9.13 11.21
C LEU A 185 15.60 8.15 12.19
N LEU A 186 15.58 6.84 11.92
CA LEU A 186 16.25 5.83 12.72
C LEU A 186 17.78 5.91 12.57
N ALA A 187 18.28 6.06 11.34
CA ALA A 187 19.69 6.28 11.07
C ALA A 187 20.22 7.56 11.75
N GLU A 188 19.39 8.61 11.81
CA GLU A 188 19.69 9.86 12.52
C GLU A 188 19.46 9.79 14.04
N ASN A 189 19.03 8.64 14.59
CA ASN A 189 18.67 8.46 16.01
C ASN A 189 17.58 9.43 16.53
N LYS A 190 16.72 9.91 15.63
CA LYS A 190 15.64 10.88 15.95
C LYS A 190 14.31 10.21 16.29
N ALA A 191 14.06 8.99 15.80
CA ALA A 191 12.86 8.22 16.09
C ALA A 191 13.17 6.97 16.94
N LYS A 192 12.15 6.45 17.62
CA LYS A 192 12.22 5.12 18.27
C LYS A 192 11.83 4.06 17.26
N GLU A 193 12.50 2.90 17.26
CA GLU A 193 12.05 1.76 16.46
C GLU A 193 10.61 1.38 16.80
N MET A 194 9.78 1.23 15.78
CA MET A 194 8.37 0.90 15.90
C MET A 194 7.89 0.13 14.66
N ILE A 195 6.81 -0.61 14.84
CA ILE A 195 6.05 -1.19 13.73
C ILE A 195 5.04 -0.14 13.27
N VAL A 196 4.90 0.07 11.96
CA VAL A 196 3.86 0.95 11.40
C VAL A 196 2.86 0.09 10.62
N VAL A 197 1.59 0.17 10.97
CA VAL A 197 0.50 -0.57 10.34
C VAL A 197 -0.35 0.40 9.55
N MET A 198 -0.46 0.17 8.23
CA MET A 198 -1.23 0.97 7.29
C MET A 198 -2.44 0.15 6.84
N PRO A 199 -3.61 0.31 7.48
CA PRO A 199 -4.82 -0.42 7.09
C PRO A 199 -5.49 0.17 5.85
N TYR A 200 -6.28 -0.64 5.16
CA TYR A 200 -7.24 -0.13 4.19
C TYR A 200 -8.40 0.58 4.90
N GLY A 201 -8.54 1.90 4.68
CA GLY A 201 -9.51 2.76 5.37
C GLY A 201 -10.95 2.67 4.87
N ASN A 202 -11.22 1.84 3.85
CA ASN A 202 -12.48 1.72 3.11
C ASN A 202 -13.11 0.31 3.15
N PRO A 203 -13.12 -0.42 4.28
CA PRO A 203 -13.45 -1.85 4.30
C PRO A 203 -14.88 -2.19 3.86
N SER A 204 -15.80 -1.23 3.85
CA SER A 204 -17.15 -1.41 3.29
C SER A 204 -17.13 -1.77 1.80
N LYS A 205 -16.08 -1.40 1.05
CA LYS A 205 -15.92 -1.75 -0.36
C LYS A 205 -15.49 -3.19 -0.61
N LEU A 206 -15.03 -3.89 0.43
CA LEU A 206 -14.61 -5.29 0.35
C LEU A 206 -15.72 -6.27 0.73
N LYS A 207 -16.89 -5.78 1.16
CA LYS A 207 -18.02 -6.64 1.47
C LYS A 207 -18.48 -7.37 0.22
N LEU A 208 -18.64 -8.68 0.33
CA LEU A 208 -19.24 -9.48 -0.74
C LEU A 208 -20.73 -9.10 -0.89
N PRO A 209 -21.29 -9.12 -2.12
CA PRO A 209 -22.70 -8.80 -2.35
C PRO A 209 -23.69 -9.60 -1.50
N ASP A 210 -23.32 -10.83 -1.12
CA ASP A 210 -24.14 -11.74 -0.31
C ASP A 210 -23.71 -11.79 1.17
N ALA A 211 -22.75 -10.97 1.59
CA ALA A 211 -22.29 -10.98 2.98
C ALA A 211 -23.44 -10.58 3.90
N PRO A 212 -23.77 -11.38 4.94
CA PRO A 212 -24.87 -11.05 5.84
C PRO A 212 -24.62 -9.68 6.45
N ASP A 213 -25.64 -8.82 6.40
CA ASP A 213 -25.51 -7.46 6.88
C ASP A 213 -25.42 -7.42 8.41
N ALA A 214 -24.20 -7.59 8.92
CA ALA A 214 -23.92 -7.51 10.34
C ALA A 214 -24.02 -6.07 10.88
N ALA A 215 -24.09 -5.05 10.00
CA ALA A 215 -23.92 -3.65 10.38
C ALA A 215 -25.14 -2.76 10.11
N THR A 216 -26.04 -3.13 9.21
CA THR A 216 -27.22 -2.34 8.88
C THR A 216 -28.48 -3.21 8.87
N LYS A 217 -29.17 -3.28 10.01
CA LYS A 217 -30.58 -3.71 10.02
C LYS A 217 -31.39 -2.76 9.11
N GLY A 218 -31.53 -3.10 7.83
CA GLY A 218 -32.46 -2.50 6.88
C GLY A 218 -32.18 -1.05 6.46
N ARG A 219 -30.92 -0.65 6.20
CA ARG A 219 -30.64 0.62 5.51
C ARG A 219 -30.03 0.35 4.13
N PRO A 220 -30.53 0.97 3.05
CA PRO A 220 -30.00 0.74 1.70
C PRO A 220 -28.50 1.10 1.60
N GLU A 221 -27.73 0.21 0.97
CA GLU A 221 -26.26 0.20 0.87
C GLU A 221 -25.64 1.38 0.10
N ALA A 222 -26.42 2.32 -0.41
CA ALA A 222 -25.91 3.50 -1.13
C ALA A 222 -25.96 4.81 -0.31
N SER A 223 -26.48 4.80 0.93
CA SER A 223 -26.80 6.04 1.64
C SER A 223 -26.61 6.04 3.17
N ALA A 224 -26.05 4.98 3.76
CA ALA A 224 -25.50 5.10 5.11
C ALA A 224 -24.12 5.76 4.99
N PRO A 225 -23.93 7.05 5.32
CA PRO A 225 -22.58 7.58 5.39
C PRO A 225 -21.84 6.70 6.41
N GLN A 226 -20.65 6.20 6.05
CA GLN A 226 -19.60 5.97 7.05
C GLN A 226 -19.73 7.15 8.02
N THR A 227 -20.07 6.85 9.28
CA THR A 227 -20.51 7.87 10.23
C THR A 227 -19.58 9.07 10.10
N ARG A 228 -20.14 10.27 9.96
CA ARG A 228 -19.39 11.50 9.63
C ARG A 228 -18.13 11.73 10.50
N PHE A 229 -17.99 10.98 11.60
CA PHE A 229 -16.95 11.07 12.60
C PHE A 229 -16.47 9.71 13.16
N GLY A 230 -16.35 8.62 12.38
CA GLY A 230 -15.87 7.32 12.90
C GLY A 230 -16.88 6.58 13.82
N GLY A 231 -16.53 5.39 14.31
CA GLY A 231 -17.47 4.46 14.98
C GLY A 231 -18.25 3.57 14.02
N ASP A 232 -17.74 3.48 12.80
CA ASP A 232 -18.26 2.74 11.67
C ASP A 232 -17.70 1.31 11.60
N VAL A 233 -17.97 0.67 10.48
CA VAL A 233 -17.49 -0.68 10.15
C VAL A 233 -15.95 -0.76 10.20
N PHE A 234 -15.23 0.29 9.78
CA PHE A 234 -13.78 0.36 9.90
C PHE A 234 -13.32 0.37 11.36
N SER A 235 -14.00 1.12 12.23
CA SER A 235 -13.64 1.20 13.65
C SER A 235 -13.73 -0.16 14.35
N LYS A 236 -14.73 -0.98 13.98
CA LYS A 236 -14.86 -2.36 14.49
C LYS A 236 -13.74 -3.25 13.96
N ASP A 237 -13.48 -3.21 12.66
CA ASP A 237 -12.39 -3.96 12.03
C ASP A 237 -11.02 -3.64 12.66
N LEU A 238 -10.69 -2.35 12.80
CA LEU A 238 -9.43 -1.91 13.37
C LEU A 238 -9.22 -2.45 14.80
N ILE A 239 -10.22 -2.27 15.67
CA ILE A 239 -10.09 -2.56 17.11
C ILE A 239 -10.25 -4.04 17.42
N ASN A 240 -11.18 -4.73 16.76
CA ASN A 240 -11.56 -6.11 17.12
C ASN A 240 -10.88 -7.18 16.26
N ASP A 241 -10.39 -6.84 15.06
CA ASP A 241 -9.84 -7.81 14.12
C ASP A 241 -8.37 -7.51 13.78
N LEU A 242 -8.08 -6.33 13.21
CA LEU A 242 -6.72 -5.98 12.78
C LEU A 242 -5.74 -5.87 13.95
N MET A 243 -6.06 -5.12 15.00
CA MET A 243 -5.14 -4.95 16.12
C MET A 243 -4.81 -6.30 16.80
N PRO A 244 -5.78 -7.19 17.12
CA PRO A 244 -5.48 -8.55 17.57
C PRO A 244 -4.66 -9.37 16.58
N TYR A 245 -4.93 -9.25 15.27
CA TYR A 245 -4.10 -9.90 14.25
C TYR A 245 -2.65 -9.45 14.32
N ILE A 246 -2.40 -8.13 14.43
CA ILE A 246 -1.04 -7.58 14.53
C ILE A 246 -0.35 -8.10 15.80
N GLU A 247 -1.05 -8.11 16.93
CA GLU A 247 -0.52 -8.57 18.21
C GLU A 247 -0.21 -10.07 18.25
N LYS A 248 -0.95 -10.89 17.49
CA LYS A 248 -0.70 -12.33 17.35
C LYS A 248 0.50 -12.61 16.43
N ASN A 249 0.66 -11.84 15.36
CA ASN A 249 1.56 -12.18 14.25
C ASN A 249 2.87 -11.38 14.21
N TYR A 250 3.04 -10.42 15.12
CA TYR A 250 4.25 -9.59 15.22
C TYR A 250 4.71 -9.44 16.69
N ARG A 251 5.99 -9.08 16.87
CA ARG A 251 6.58 -8.86 18.20
C ARG A 251 6.21 -7.47 18.71
N THR A 252 5.01 -7.34 19.26
CA THR A 252 4.45 -6.06 19.71
C THR A 252 4.46 -5.90 21.22
N LYS A 253 4.52 -4.65 21.68
CA LYS A 253 4.17 -4.25 23.04
C LYS A 253 2.69 -3.87 23.08
N ASN A 254 1.91 -4.58 23.88
CA ASN A 254 0.44 -4.55 23.81
C ASN A 254 -0.19 -3.70 24.92
N ASP A 255 0.55 -2.76 25.47
CA ASP A 255 0.03 -1.76 26.41
C ASP A 255 -0.28 -0.44 25.68
N ARG A 256 -1.11 0.40 26.30
CA ARG A 256 -1.54 1.66 25.70
C ARG A 256 -0.41 2.67 25.48
N ASP A 257 0.64 2.61 26.29
CA ASP A 257 1.79 3.52 26.21
C ASP A 257 2.75 3.11 25.08
N SER A 258 2.49 1.96 24.46
CA SER A 258 3.18 1.43 23.29
C SER A 258 2.30 1.41 22.02
N ARG A 259 1.13 2.06 22.03
CA ARG A 259 0.27 2.20 20.84
C ARG A 259 -0.04 3.65 20.48
N ALA A 260 0.15 3.95 19.19
CA ALA A 260 -0.19 5.21 18.57
C ALA A 260 -1.22 5.01 17.45
N ILE A 261 -2.03 6.03 17.19
CA ILE A 261 -2.95 6.07 16.05
C ILE A 261 -2.89 7.44 15.38
N GLY A 262 -2.88 7.46 14.06
CA GLY A 262 -2.86 8.69 13.29
C GLY A 262 -3.37 8.52 11.87
N GLY A 263 -3.56 9.62 11.15
CA GLY A 263 -4.03 9.54 9.78
C GLY A 263 -4.24 10.88 9.10
N PHE A 264 -4.52 10.81 7.80
CA PHE A 264 -4.70 11.96 6.91
C PHE A 264 -6.14 12.10 6.45
N SER A 265 -6.68 13.32 6.44
CA SER A 265 -8.04 13.61 5.93
C SER A 265 -9.09 12.76 6.66
N ARG A 266 -9.89 11.96 5.95
CA ARG A 266 -10.81 10.99 6.58
C ARG A 266 -10.09 10.01 7.52
N GLY A 267 -8.89 9.54 7.19
CA GLY A 267 -8.09 8.72 8.08
C GLY A 267 -7.68 9.45 9.35
N GLY A 268 -7.45 10.77 9.30
CA GLY A 268 -7.23 11.61 10.47
C GLY A 268 -8.47 11.72 11.36
N ASN A 269 -9.66 11.76 10.75
CA ASN A 269 -10.94 11.76 11.46
C ASN A 269 -11.18 10.39 12.14
N GLN A 270 -10.97 9.29 11.40
CA GLN A 270 -11.06 7.92 11.90
C GLN A 270 -10.05 7.67 13.04
N ALA A 271 -8.81 8.16 12.90
CA ALA A 271 -7.77 8.05 13.92
C ALA A 271 -8.16 8.77 15.21
N LEU A 272 -8.61 10.02 15.11
CA LEU A 272 -9.04 10.80 16.28
C LEU A 272 -10.21 10.15 16.99
N PHE A 273 -11.24 9.73 16.26
CA PHE A 273 -12.40 9.10 16.90
C PHE A 273 -12.01 7.80 17.60
N ASN A 274 -11.29 6.91 16.92
CA ASN A 274 -10.88 5.62 17.50
C ASN A 274 -9.92 5.81 18.69
N GLY A 275 -8.98 6.74 18.59
CA GLY A 275 -8.06 7.07 19.69
C GLY A 275 -8.77 7.62 20.93
N LEU A 276 -9.65 8.62 20.75
CA LEU A 276 -10.36 9.28 21.86
C LEU A 276 -11.41 8.37 22.50
N THR A 277 -12.07 7.50 21.73
CA THR A 277 -13.03 6.53 22.28
C THR A 277 -12.37 5.30 22.91
N ASN A 278 -11.07 5.09 22.68
CA ASN A 278 -10.30 3.97 23.20
C ASN A 278 -9.00 4.42 23.88
N LEU A 279 -9.10 5.41 24.79
CA LEU A 279 -7.93 5.88 25.57
C LEU A 279 -7.34 4.81 26.49
N ASP A 280 -8.04 3.70 26.73
CA ASP A 280 -7.52 2.48 27.36
C ASP A 280 -6.54 1.71 26.46
N LYS A 281 -6.55 1.94 25.15
CA LYS A 281 -5.72 1.26 24.14
C LYS A 281 -4.67 2.16 23.51
N PHE A 282 -4.93 3.47 23.41
CA PHE A 282 -4.04 4.43 22.76
C PHE A 282 -3.63 5.56 23.70
N SER A 283 -2.41 6.05 23.51
CA SER A 283 -1.87 7.20 24.27
C SER A 283 -1.19 8.26 23.39
N TYR A 284 -0.96 7.98 22.11
CA TYR A 284 -0.43 8.92 21.12
C TYR A 284 -1.42 9.03 19.96
N LEU A 285 -1.96 10.24 19.75
CA LEU A 285 -2.96 10.54 18.74
C LEU A 285 -2.40 11.59 17.79
N CYS A 286 -2.43 11.33 16.49
CA CYS A 286 -1.99 12.27 15.46
C CYS A 286 -3.10 12.51 14.43
N SER A 287 -3.30 13.74 13.98
CA SER A 287 -4.25 14.07 12.92
C SER A 287 -3.61 14.99 11.90
N TYR A 288 -3.69 14.61 10.63
CA TYR A 288 -3.12 15.33 9.51
C TYR A 288 -4.26 15.83 8.61
N SER A 289 -4.42 17.15 8.53
CA SER A 289 -5.49 17.83 7.79
C SER A 289 -6.88 17.28 8.09
N SER A 290 -7.30 17.29 9.36
CA SER A 290 -8.61 16.75 9.75
C SER A 290 -9.13 17.30 11.06
N PHE A 291 -10.32 16.81 11.44
CA PHE A 291 -11.02 17.08 12.70
C PHE A 291 -11.94 15.91 13.02
N THR A 292 -12.48 15.84 14.24
CA THR A 292 -13.50 14.84 14.60
C THR A 292 -14.67 15.44 15.40
N SER A 293 -15.58 14.59 15.87
CA SER A 293 -16.73 14.98 16.69
C SER A 293 -16.29 15.74 17.94
N THR A 294 -16.98 16.84 18.25
CA THR A 294 -16.88 17.57 19.52
C THR A 294 -17.76 16.97 20.62
N ASP A 295 -18.46 15.88 20.32
CA ASP A 295 -19.33 15.15 21.25
C ASP A 295 -18.86 13.70 21.34
N ILE A 296 -17.82 13.48 22.15
CA ILE A 296 -17.31 12.15 22.50
C ILE A 296 -17.45 12.00 24.02
N PRO A 297 -18.33 11.10 24.51
CA PRO A 297 -18.61 10.96 25.93
C PRO A 297 -17.37 10.59 26.75
N ASN A 298 -17.25 11.15 27.96
CA ASN A 298 -16.16 10.92 28.91
C ASN A 298 -14.77 11.40 28.45
N VAL A 299 -14.68 12.15 27.34
CA VAL A 299 -13.43 12.69 26.82
C VAL A 299 -13.34 14.18 27.13
N TYR A 300 -14.23 14.97 26.56
CA TYR A 300 -14.16 16.44 26.64
C TYR A 300 -14.74 17.00 27.95
N ASP A 301 -15.72 16.31 28.55
CA ASP A 301 -16.27 16.60 29.87
C ASP A 301 -15.33 16.20 31.02
N LYS A 302 -14.34 15.35 30.73
CA LYS A 302 -13.32 14.89 31.69
C LYS A 302 -11.90 15.26 31.27
N ALA A 303 -11.71 16.51 30.86
CA ALA A 303 -10.45 16.97 30.28
C ALA A 303 -9.20 16.66 31.12
N GLY A 304 -9.28 16.81 32.45
CA GLY A 304 -8.18 16.46 33.35
C GLY A 304 -7.77 14.99 33.29
N ASP A 305 -8.72 14.07 33.15
CA ASP A 305 -8.44 12.63 33.03
C ASP A 305 -7.98 12.26 31.62
N THR A 306 -8.53 12.91 30.59
CA THR A 306 -8.10 12.76 29.21
C THR A 306 -6.64 13.18 29.05
N ASN A 307 -6.26 14.35 29.57
CA ASN A 307 -4.88 14.84 29.50
C ASN A 307 -3.89 13.89 30.21
N LYS A 308 -4.27 13.29 31.34
CA LYS A 308 -3.41 12.31 32.05
C LYS A 308 -3.18 11.03 31.24
N LYS A 309 -4.11 10.68 30.36
CA LYS A 309 -4.01 9.49 29.52
C LYS A 309 -3.15 9.75 28.28
N LEU A 310 -3.13 10.96 27.75
CA LEU A 310 -2.44 11.27 26.49
C LEU A 310 -0.96 11.62 26.72
N HIS A 311 -0.05 10.88 26.09
CA HIS A 311 1.37 11.26 25.97
C HIS A 311 1.59 12.23 24.80
N LEU A 312 0.74 12.15 23.78
CA LEU A 312 0.74 13.06 22.62
C LEU A 312 -0.67 13.19 22.05
N PHE A 313 -1.09 14.43 21.80
CA PHE A 313 -2.23 14.75 20.96
C PHE A 313 -1.80 15.81 19.95
N TRP A 314 -1.50 15.40 18.73
CA TRP A 314 -0.89 16.24 17.70
C TRP A 314 -1.86 16.47 16.53
N LEU A 315 -2.05 17.73 16.13
CA LEU A 315 -3.00 18.15 15.11
C LEU A 315 -2.28 19.07 14.12
N GLY A 316 -2.30 18.72 12.84
CA GLY A 316 -1.69 19.52 11.78
C GLY A 316 -2.66 19.83 10.66
N VAL A 317 -2.60 21.03 10.08
CA VAL A 317 -3.39 21.39 8.89
C VAL A 317 -2.72 22.53 8.12
N GLY A 318 -2.78 22.49 6.79
CA GLY A 318 -2.33 23.62 5.97
C GLY A 318 -3.33 24.77 5.97
N THR A 319 -2.88 26.02 5.93
CA THR A 319 -3.78 27.20 5.90
C THR A 319 -4.58 27.29 4.61
N ASP A 320 -4.08 26.71 3.52
CA ASP A 320 -4.74 26.64 2.21
C ASP A 320 -5.59 25.37 2.02
N ASP A 321 -5.69 24.55 3.07
CA ASP A 321 -6.49 23.33 3.07
C ASP A 321 -7.99 23.65 3.15
N PHE A 322 -8.82 22.97 2.36
CA PHE A 322 -10.28 23.17 2.41
C PHE A 322 -10.89 22.72 3.76
N LEU A 323 -10.16 21.96 4.57
CA LEU A 323 -10.52 21.58 5.95
C LEU A 323 -9.96 22.52 7.01
N TYR A 324 -9.17 23.54 6.65
CA TYR A 324 -8.51 24.45 7.61
C TYR A 324 -9.50 25.05 8.61
N GLY A 325 -10.63 25.59 8.12
CA GLY A 325 -11.63 26.22 8.97
C GLY A 325 -12.19 25.28 10.04
N ASN A 326 -12.50 24.05 9.67
CA ASN A 326 -13.03 23.02 10.58
C ASN A 326 -11.97 22.48 11.54
N ALA A 327 -10.75 22.23 11.06
CA ALA A 327 -9.63 21.78 11.88
C ALA A 327 -9.29 22.83 12.95
N ARG A 328 -9.23 24.11 12.57
CA ARG A 328 -9.00 25.24 13.48
C ARG A 328 -10.13 25.39 14.51
N ASP A 329 -11.39 25.23 14.10
CA ASP A 329 -12.54 25.26 15.03
C ASP A 329 -12.48 24.11 16.04
N TYR A 330 -12.09 22.91 15.60
CA TYR A 330 -11.91 21.78 16.49
C TYR A 330 -10.74 22.00 17.47
N MET A 331 -9.61 22.53 17.00
CA MET A 331 -8.48 22.89 17.84
C MET A 331 -8.86 23.94 18.90
N GLN A 332 -9.63 24.97 18.51
CA GLN A 332 -10.14 25.98 19.45
C GLN A 332 -11.08 25.35 20.48
N PHE A 333 -11.97 24.46 20.05
CA PHE A 333 -12.85 23.73 20.96
C PHE A 333 -12.05 22.91 22.00
N LEU A 334 -10.93 22.28 21.60
CA LEU A 334 -10.06 21.57 22.55
C LEU A 334 -9.44 22.52 23.57
N ASP A 335 -8.98 23.70 23.13
CA ASP A 335 -8.44 24.73 24.02
C ASP A 335 -9.49 25.20 25.03
N ASP A 336 -10.73 25.47 24.57
CA ASP A 336 -11.84 25.89 25.42
C ASP A 336 -12.23 24.82 26.46
N LYS A 337 -12.04 23.54 26.12
CA LYS A 337 -12.24 22.40 27.04
C LYS A 337 -11.05 22.14 27.95
N GLY A 338 -9.92 22.82 27.75
CA GLY A 338 -8.68 22.56 28.47
C GLY A 338 -8.02 21.23 28.12
N ILE A 339 -8.28 20.70 26.92
CA ILE A 339 -7.59 19.52 26.39
C ILE A 339 -6.27 19.95 25.76
N GLN A 340 -5.16 19.42 26.27
CA GLN A 340 -3.83 19.77 25.77
C GLN A 340 -3.59 19.14 24.40
N SER A 341 -3.00 19.90 23.48
CA SER A 341 -2.65 19.43 22.15
C SER A 341 -1.50 20.24 21.54
N VAL A 342 -0.72 19.59 20.66
CA VAL A 342 0.23 20.22 19.76
C VAL A 342 -0.49 20.59 18.48
N LYS A 343 -0.29 21.82 18.00
CA LYS A 343 -0.91 22.34 16.78
C LYS A 343 0.19 22.77 15.82
N GLU A 344 0.14 22.29 14.58
CA GLU A 344 1.09 22.63 13.52
C GLU A 344 0.34 23.18 12.31
N PHE A 345 0.85 24.26 11.73
CA PHE A 345 0.29 24.87 10.54
C PHE A 345 1.36 25.01 9.48
N THR A 346 1.03 24.62 8.25
CA THR A 346 1.86 24.93 7.09
C THR A 346 1.22 26.04 6.28
N THR A 347 2.04 26.97 5.81
CA THR A 347 1.68 27.98 4.81
C THR A 347 2.33 27.58 3.49
N ASP A 348 1.68 27.86 2.37
CA ASP A 348 2.25 27.73 1.02
C ASP A 348 2.67 26.29 0.62
N LYS A 349 2.30 25.26 1.40
CA LYS A 349 2.58 23.83 1.11
C LYS A 349 1.39 23.10 0.46
N PHE A 350 0.72 23.79 -0.47
CA PHE A 350 -0.33 23.28 -1.35
C PHE A 350 -1.60 22.71 -0.68
N GLY A 351 -1.95 23.08 0.56
CA GLY A 351 -3.25 22.73 1.16
C GLY A 351 -3.44 21.23 1.42
N HIS A 352 -4.51 20.62 0.91
CA HIS A 352 -4.90 19.24 1.22
C HIS A 352 -4.13 18.18 0.41
N THR A 353 -2.83 18.05 0.66
CA THR A 353 -1.91 17.26 -0.18
C THR A 353 -1.00 16.33 0.62
N TRP A 354 -0.42 15.35 -0.10
CA TRP A 354 0.53 14.41 0.47
C TRP A 354 1.87 15.03 0.87
N MET A 355 2.22 16.22 0.36
CA MET A 355 3.38 16.99 0.83
C MET A 355 3.16 17.43 2.28
N ASN A 356 1.95 17.89 2.61
CA ASN A 356 1.58 18.18 3.99
C ASN A 356 1.51 16.91 4.85
N ALA A 357 0.93 15.82 4.35
CA ALA A 357 0.91 14.54 5.08
C ALA A 357 2.33 14.05 5.42
N LYS A 358 3.27 14.08 4.46
CA LYS A 358 4.68 13.73 4.67
C LYS A 358 5.38 14.66 5.66
N TYR A 359 5.14 15.96 5.54
CA TYR A 359 5.69 16.95 6.47
C TYR A 359 5.22 16.67 7.91
N PHE A 360 3.92 16.47 8.11
CA PHE A 360 3.36 16.18 9.43
C PHE A 360 3.83 14.82 9.98
N LEU A 361 3.96 13.82 9.13
CA LEU A 361 4.54 12.52 9.49
C LEU A 361 5.99 12.67 9.98
N ALA A 362 6.82 13.41 9.25
CA ALA A 362 8.21 13.68 9.64
C ALA A 362 8.34 14.46 10.95
N LYS A 363 7.34 15.27 11.32
CA LYS A 363 7.28 15.99 12.61
C LYS A 363 6.84 15.13 13.77
N THR A 364 5.99 14.13 13.52
CA THR A 364 5.35 13.33 14.57
C THR A 364 6.12 12.06 14.91
N LEU A 365 6.73 11.38 13.93
CA LEU A 365 7.51 10.15 14.17
C LEU A 365 8.59 10.31 15.26
N PRO A 366 9.35 11.43 15.38
CA PRO A 366 10.31 11.64 16.47
C PRO A 366 9.69 11.75 17.88
N LEU A 367 8.39 12.07 17.96
CA LEU A 367 7.66 12.25 19.22
C LEU A 367 7.03 10.94 19.70
N LEU A 368 6.67 10.04 18.78
CA LEU A 368 6.01 8.79 19.11
C LEU A 368 6.92 7.88 19.96
N PHE A 369 6.37 7.39 21.07
CA PHE A 369 7.07 6.52 22.04
C PHE A 369 8.33 7.15 22.66
N ASN A 370 8.51 8.46 22.50
CA ASN A 370 9.53 9.26 23.14
C ASN A 370 8.87 10.23 24.12
N LYS A 371 8.46 9.69 25.28
CA LYS A 371 7.66 10.41 26.29
C LYS A 371 8.24 11.78 26.65
N LYS A 372 9.56 11.89 26.81
CA LYS A 372 10.23 13.17 27.10
C LYS A 372 10.00 14.20 25.99
N ALA A 373 10.14 13.79 24.73
CA ALA A 373 9.94 14.68 23.59
C ALA A 373 8.47 15.02 23.39
N SER A 374 7.57 14.04 23.54
CA SER A 374 6.13 14.26 23.36
C SER A 374 5.55 15.17 24.45
N GLU A 375 5.91 14.97 25.72
CA GLU A 375 5.49 15.84 26.83
C GLU A 375 6.05 17.27 26.68
N ALA A 376 7.30 17.41 26.23
CA ALA A 376 7.88 18.71 25.92
C ALA A 376 7.12 19.42 24.80
N ALA A 377 6.77 18.69 23.73
CA ALA A 377 5.97 19.23 22.63
C ALA A 377 4.56 19.64 23.10
N MET A 378 3.88 18.79 23.86
CA MET A 378 2.55 19.07 24.44
C MET A 378 2.57 20.33 25.32
N LYS A 379 3.61 20.52 26.13
CA LYS A 379 3.80 21.72 26.96
C LYS A 379 4.07 22.98 26.14
N ALA A 380 4.76 22.85 25.01
CA ALA A 380 5.07 23.95 24.10
C ALA A 380 3.92 24.28 23.14
N GLY A 381 2.84 23.48 23.14
CA GLY A 381 1.68 23.65 22.28
C GLY A 381 1.07 25.04 22.42
N GLN A 382 0.87 25.70 21.28
CA GLN A 382 0.24 27.01 21.22
C GLN A 382 -1.29 26.87 21.09
N PRO A 383 -2.07 27.88 21.53
CA PRO A 383 -3.50 27.91 21.27
C PRO A 383 -3.80 27.96 19.77
N ALA A 384 -5.01 27.57 19.39
CA ALA A 384 -5.49 27.70 18.03
C ALA A 384 -5.47 29.18 17.59
N PRO A 385 -5.13 29.47 16.32
CA PRO A 385 -5.15 30.83 15.82
C PRO A 385 -6.58 31.36 15.80
N ALA A 386 -6.72 32.66 16.08
CA ALA A 386 -8.01 33.33 16.04
C ALA A 386 -8.67 33.21 14.66
N LYS A 387 -9.99 33.03 14.66
CA LYS A 387 -10.79 33.00 13.43
C LYS A 387 -10.70 34.35 12.71
N THR A 388 -10.34 34.31 11.43
CA THR A 388 -10.25 35.49 10.56
C THR A 388 -11.56 35.74 9.80
N GLY A 389 -12.43 34.72 9.70
CA GLY A 389 -13.68 34.77 8.94
C GLY A 389 -13.51 34.49 7.44
N LYS A 390 -12.26 34.33 6.97
CA LYS A 390 -11.94 34.00 5.58
C LYS A 390 -11.78 32.51 5.32
N GLU A 391 -11.81 31.69 6.37
CA GLU A 391 -11.57 30.26 6.24
C GLU A 391 -12.70 29.55 5.50
N GLN A 392 -12.34 28.66 4.58
CA GLN A 392 -13.31 27.76 3.97
C GLN A 392 -13.87 26.79 5.01
N GLN A 393 -15.14 26.47 4.86
CA GLN A 393 -15.84 25.50 5.70
C GLN A 393 -16.25 24.30 4.85
N PHE A 394 -15.96 23.11 5.36
CA PHE A 394 -16.39 21.86 4.77
C PHE A 394 -17.90 21.68 4.97
N THR A 395 -18.66 22.02 3.93
CA THR A 395 -20.12 21.93 3.91
C THR A 395 -20.59 20.74 3.08
N ALA A 396 -21.87 20.37 3.20
CA ALA A 396 -22.46 19.32 2.37
C ALA A 396 -22.32 19.60 0.86
N ASN A 397 -22.42 20.87 0.45
CA ASN A 397 -22.24 21.27 -0.95
C ASN A 397 -20.77 21.13 -1.40
N VAL A 398 -19.82 21.48 -0.53
CA VAL A 398 -18.38 21.24 -0.80
C VAL A 398 -18.09 19.75 -0.90
N MET A 399 -18.66 18.94 0.00
CA MET A 399 -18.53 17.48 -0.03
C MET A 399 -19.08 16.88 -1.33
N ALA A 400 -20.29 17.25 -1.75
CA ALA A 400 -20.90 16.76 -2.99
C ALA A 400 -20.09 17.15 -4.24
N ARG A 401 -19.40 18.31 -4.21
CA ARG A 401 -18.51 18.76 -5.29
C ARG A 401 -17.19 18.00 -5.33
N LEU A 402 -16.59 17.73 -4.18
CA LEU A 402 -15.28 17.07 -4.06
C LEU A 402 -15.39 15.54 -4.23
N PHE A 403 -16.52 14.95 -3.83
CA PHE A 403 -16.74 13.51 -3.83
C PHE A 403 -18.06 13.20 -4.55
N PRO A 404 -18.09 13.26 -5.89
CA PRO A 404 -19.27 12.88 -6.66
C PRO A 404 -19.63 11.40 -6.43
N ARG A 405 -20.86 11.01 -6.77
CA ARG A 405 -21.27 9.59 -6.69
C ARG A 405 -20.29 8.72 -7.49
N PRO A 406 -19.73 7.67 -6.88
CA PRO A 406 -18.74 6.84 -7.55
C PRO A 406 -19.39 6.03 -8.67
N ILE A 407 -18.67 5.84 -9.77
CA ILE A 407 -18.99 4.84 -10.78
C ILE A 407 -18.35 3.54 -10.31
N ILE A 408 -19.14 2.48 -10.17
CA ILE A 408 -18.64 1.15 -9.83
C ILE A 408 -18.26 0.43 -11.13
N SER A 409 -16.98 0.10 -11.24
CA SER A 409 -16.40 -0.64 -12.37
C SER A 409 -15.09 -1.34 -11.94
N PRO A 410 -14.92 -2.65 -12.21
CA PRO A 410 -15.98 -3.56 -12.66
C PRO A 410 -17.01 -3.77 -11.53
N GLU A 411 -18.28 -3.89 -11.87
CA GLU A 411 -19.33 -4.29 -10.94
C GLU A 411 -19.68 -5.76 -11.19
N TYR A 412 -19.68 -6.55 -10.12
CA TYR A 412 -20.05 -7.96 -10.16
C TYR A 412 -21.51 -8.10 -9.75
N THR A 413 -22.34 -8.64 -10.63
CA THR A 413 -23.77 -8.91 -10.38
C THR A 413 -24.07 -10.39 -10.65
N PRO A 414 -25.24 -10.90 -10.24
CA PRO A 414 -25.64 -12.26 -10.60
C PRO A 414 -25.64 -12.52 -12.11
N GLU A 415 -25.89 -11.50 -12.92
CA GLU A 415 -25.95 -11.57 -14.39
C GLU A 415 -24.58 -11.59 -15.06
N GLY A 416 -23.51 -11.20 -14.35
CA GLY A 416 -22.15 -11.18 -14.89
C GLY A 416 -21.29 -10.01 -14.39
N ILE A 417 -20.34 -9.57 -15.22
CA ILE A 417 -19.43 -8.46 -14.88
C ILE A 417 -19.79 -7.25 -15.73
N THR A 418 -20.19 -6.14 -15.10
CA THR A 418 -20.50 -4.88 -15.78
C THR A 418 -19.34 -3.90 -15.66
N PHE A 419 -18.81 -3.47 -16.80
CA PHE A 419 -17.77 -2.45 -16.89
C PHE A 419 -18.41 -1.10 -17.20
N ARG A 420 -17.94 -0.03 -16.54
CA ARG A 420 -18.48 1.33 -16.73
C ARG A 420 -17.38 2.37 -16.83
N PHE A 421 -17.54 3.30 -17.76
CA PHE A 421 -16.60 4.41 -17.95
C PHE A 421 -17.34 5.70 -18.32
N LYS A 422 -17.07 6.81 -17.64
CA LYS A 422 -17.72 8.10 -17.94
C LYS A 422 -16.92 8.90 -18.95
N ALA A 423 -17.47 9.04 -20.15
CA ALA A 423 -16.88 9.80 -21.24
C ALA A 423 -17.98 10.44 -22.09
N PRO A 424 -18.63 11.52 -21.61
CA PRO A 424 -19.80 12.10 -22.28
C PRO A 424 -19.48 12.62 -23.69
N LYS A 425 -18.24 13.03 -23.93
CA LYS A 425 -17.78 13.57 -25.22
C LYS A 425 -17.17 12.52 -26.16
N ALA A 426 -16.95 11.29 -25.70
CA ALA A 426 -16.38 10.25 -26.54
C ALA A 426 -17.32 9.88 -27.68
N LYS A 427 -16.77 9.51 -28.83
CA LYS A 427 -17.56 9.01 -29.97
C LYS A 427 -17.71 7.50 -29.92
N LYS A 428 -16.68 6.81 -29.46
CA LYS A 428 -16.62 5.36 -29.32
C LYS A 428 -15.83 4.99 -28.07
N VAL A 429 -16.38 4.07 -27.29
CA VAL A 429 -15.66 3.41 -26.21
C VAL A 429 -15.80 1.91 -26.42
N VAL A 430 -14.68 1.21 -26.34
CA VAL A 430 -14.64 -0.25 -26.35
C VAL A 430 -13.95 -0.79 -25.11
N LEU A 431 -14.36 -1.98 -24.68
CA LEU A 431 -13.66 -2.76 -23.67
C LEU A 431 -12.58 -3.61 -24.37
N ASP A 432 -11.35 -3.48 -23.89
CA ASP A 432 -10.25 -4.37 -24.21
C ASP A 432 -9.97 -5.26 -22.98
N CYS A 433 -10.00 -6.57 -23.17
CA CYS A 433 -9.98 -7.54 -22.09
C CYS A 433 -9.13 -8.74 -22.51
N GLU A 434 -8.16 -9.12 -21.66
CA GLU A 434 -7.25 -10.25 -21.90
C GLU A 434 -7.98 -11.57 -22.21
N MET A 435 -9.22 -11.71 -21.72
CA MET A 435 -10.03 -12.92 -21.91
C MET A 435 -10.77 -12.97 -23.24
N LEU A 436 -10.75 -11.89 -24.02
CA LEU A 436 -11.51 -11.75 -25.26
C LEU A 436 -10.56 -11.55 -26.45
N PRO A 437 -10.84 -12.17 -27.61
CA PRO A 437 -9.98 -12.03 -28.80
C PRO A 437 -10.16 -10.67 -29.50
N ASP A 438 -11.31 -10.03 -29.34
CA ASP A 438 -11.69 -8.79 -30.00
C ASP A 438 -12.20 -7.76 -28.98
N TYR A 439 -12.08 -6.48 -29.34
CA TYR A 439 -12.69 -5.38 -28.60
C TYR A 439 -14.21 -5.46 -28.62
N LEU A 440 -14.84 -5.10 -27.49
CA LEU A 440 -16.30 -5.05 -27.40
C LEU A 440 -16.81 -3.62 -27.33
N ASP A 441 -17.74 -3.28 -28.21
CA ASP A 441 -18.41 -1.97 -28.23
C ASP A 441 -19.26 -1.76 -26.97
N MET A 442 -19.03 -0.65 -26.27
CA MET A 442 -19.83 -0.24 -25.11
C MET A 442 -21.00 0.65 -25.52
N LYS A 443 -22.05 0.69 -24.71
CA LYS A 443 -23.25 1.51 -24.94
C LYS A 443 -23.25 2.74 -24.02
N ARG A 444 -23.47 3.93 -24.59
CA ARG A 444 -23.56 5.18 -23.82
C ARG A 444 -24.99 5.47 -23.37
N ASP A 445 -25.17 5.82 -22.11
CA ASP A 445 -26.43 6.31 -21.56
C ASP A 445 -26.59 7.85 -21.65
N SER A 446 -27.68 8.39 -21.11
CA SER A 446 -27.97 9.83 -21.10
C SER A 446 -27.02 10.65 -20.23
N ASP A 447 -26.37 10.02 -19.25
CA ASP A 447 -25.42 10.66 -18.34
C ASP A 447 -23.98 10.63 -18.89
N GLY A 448 -23.80 10.04 -20.08
CA GLY A 448 -22.50 9.89 -20.74
C GLY A 448 -21.65 8.78 -20.15
N VAL A 449 -22.25 7.84 -19.42
CA VAL A 449 -21.61 6.62 -18.93
C VAL A 449 -21.74 5.56 -20.01
N TRP A 450 -20.59 5.00 -20.39
CA TRP A 450 -20.48 3.87 -21.30
C TRP A 450 -20.48 2.59 -20.47
N SER A 451 -21.26 1.59 -20.87
CA SER A 451 -21.33 0.31 -20.17
C SER A 451 -21.38 -0.90 -21.11
N ILE A 452 -20.90 -2.02 -20.60
CA ILE A 452 -21.08 -3.35 -21.19
C ILE A 452 -21.12 -4.40 -20.07
N THR A 453 -21.93 -5.44 -20.23
CA THR A 453 -22.00 -6.58 -19.30
C THR A 453 -21.53 -7.83 -20.01
N LEU A 454 -20.58 -8.55 -19.39
CA LEU A 454 -20.12 -9.86 -19.82
C LEU A 454 -20.88 -10.93 -19.04
N ASN A 455 -21.75 -11.67 -19.72
CA ASN A 455 -22.63 -12.68 -19.11
C ASN A 455 -22.01 -14.08 -19.04
N ASP A 456 -20.99 -14.34 -19.87
CA ASP A 456 -20.22 -15.58 -19.81
C ASP A 456 -19.23 -15.47 -18.65
N TYR A 457 -19.47 -16.22 -17.57
CA TYR A 457 -18.77 -16.08 -16.30
C TYR A 457 -17.24 -16.21 -16.43
N LEU A 458 -16.57 -15.07 -16.53
CA LEU A 458 -15.13 -14.96 -16.31
C LEU A 458 -14.86 -15.04 -14.80
N PHE A 459 -14.69 -16.26 -14.28
CA PHE A 459 -14.39 -16.53 -12.86
C PHE A 459 -12.91 -16.33 -12.49
N ASP A 460 -12.07 -15.93 -13.45
CA ASP A 460 -10.63 -15.75 -13.24
C ASP A 460 -10.28 -14.26 -13.03
N THR A 461 -9.03 -14.02 -12.62
CA THR A 461 -8.46 -12.68 -12.53
C THR A 461 -7.74 -12.35 -13.83
N PHE A 462 -8.00 -11.19 -14.42
CA PHE A 462 -7.48 -10.82 -15.74
C PHE A 462 -7.28 -9.32 -15.92
N LYS A 463 -6.49 -8.95 -16.92
CA LYS A 463 -6.25 -7.55 -17.31
C LYS A 463 -7.38 -7.03 -18.20
N TYR A 464 -7.74 -5.76 -18.01
CA TYR A 464 -8.58 -5.03 -18.95
C TYR A 464 -8.23 -3.54 -18.98
N CYS A 465 -8.69 -2.86 -20.03
CA CYS A 465 -8.73 -1.41 -20.11
C CYS A 465 -9.88 -0.95 -21.00
N PHE A 466 -10.13 0.36 -21.02
CA PHE A 466 -11.03 0.98 -21.98
C PHE A 466 -10.20 1.58 -23.12
N VAL A 467 -10.71 1.52 -24.35
CA VAL A 467 -10.15 2.29 -25.47
C VAL A 467 -11.18 3.34 -25.87
N VAL A 468 -10.85 4.61 -25.62
CA VAL A 468 -11.72 5.77 -25.79
C VAL A 468 -11.24 6.55 -27.00
N ASP A 469 -12.02 6.54 -28.08
CA ASP A 469 -11.66 7.18 -29.35
C ASP A 469 -10.24 6.81 -29.84
N GLY A 470 -9.82 5.56 -29.60
CA GLY A 470 -8.50 5.03 -29.97
C GLY A 470 -7.41 5.19 -28.92
N THR A 471 -7.68 5.86 -27.79
CA THR A 471 -6.74 6.03 -26.69
C THR A 471 -6.98 4.98 -25.59
N PRO A 472 -6.01 4.13 -25.24
CA PRO A 472 -6.11 3.22 -24.10
C PRO A 472 -6.13 3.98 -22.77
N VAL A 473 -7.03 3.58 -21.87
CA VAL A 473 -7.24 4.19 -20.56
C VAL A 473 -7.53 3.11 -19.53
N CYS A 474 -6.79 3.10 -18.43
CA CYS A 474 -7.12 2.26 -17.28
C CYS A 474 -8.45 2.70 -16.68
N ASP A 475 -9.15 1.78 -16.01
CA ASP A 475 -10.36 2.10 -15.28
C ASP A 475 -10.07 3.06 -14.11
N PRO A 476 -10.61 4.29 -14.13
CA PRO A 476 -10.35 5.28 -13.09
C PRO A 476 -10.97 4.90 -11.75
N SER A 477 -12.04 4.10 -11.77
CA SER A 477 -12.78 3.66 -10.59
C SER A 477 -12.23 2.37 -9.97
N ASN A 478 -11.41 1.62 -10.70
CA ASN A 478 -10.86 0.37 -10.19
C ASN A 478 -9.64 0.64 -9.30
N MET A 479 -9.65 0.11 -8.08
CA MET A 479 -8.53 0.28 -7.15
C MET A 479 -7.29 -0.54 -7.54
N TYR A 480 -7.46 -1.61 -8.32
CA TYR A 480 -6.39 -2.54 -8.66
C TYR A 480 -5.86 -2.30 -10.06
N LEU A 481 -4.55 -2.04 -10.13
CA LEU A 481 -3.79 -1.93 -11.36
C LEU A 481 -2.76 -3.05 -11.42
N SER A 482 -2.54 -3.56 -12.62
CA SER A 482 -1.44 -4.46 -12.86
C SER A 482 -0.14 -3.66 -12.89
N PRO A 483 0.91 -4.13 -12.17
CA PRO A 483 2.15 -3.38 -12.01
C PRO A 483 3.07 -3.58 -13.22
N ASP A 484 2.54 -3.37 -14.42
CA ASP A 484 3.24 -3.53 -15.70
C ASP A 484 4.31 -2.45 -15.90
N LYS A 485 5.38 -2.78 -16.62
CA LYS A 485 6.26 -1.81 -17.29
C LYS A 485 5.49 -1.26 -18.49
N GLY A 486 5.33 0.06 -18.56
CA GLY A 486 4.49 0.67 -19.59
C GLY A 486 3.07 0.99 -19.11
N PHE A 487 2.09 0.86 -20.01
CA PHE A 487 0.68 1.08 -19.70
C PHE A 487 0.22 0.16 -18.56
N LYS A 488 -0.49 0.73 -17.57
CA LYS A 488 -1.00 -0.03 -16.42
C LYS A 488 -2.43 -0.47 -16.72
N TYR A 489 -2.64 -1.76 -16.89
CA TYR A 489 -3.98 -2.31 -17.05
C TYR A 489 -4.73 -2.34 -15.72
N SER A 490 -6.05 -2.23 -15.77
CA SER A 490 -6.89 -2.50 -14.61
C SER A 490 -7.05 -4.00 -14.42
N ILE A 491 -7.23 -4.43 -13.17
CA ILE A 491 -7.40 -5.84 -12.82
C ILE A 491 -8.88 -6.10 -12.54
N ALA A 492 -9.51 -6.96 -13.33
CA ALA A 492 -10.79 -7.54 -12.96
C ALA A 492 -10.50 -8.75 -12.08
N ASP A 493 -10.91 -8.70 -10.82
CA ASP A 493 -10.73 -9.80 -9.86
C ASP A 493 -12.11 -10.20 -9.29
N ASN A 494 -12.60 -11.36 -9.72
CA ASN A 494 -13.96 -11.78 -9.42
C ASN A 494 -14.10 -12.20 -7.94
N PRO A 495 -14.93 -11.51 -7.13
CA PRO A 495 -15.11 -11.82 -5.71
C PRO A 495 -15.74 -13.19 -5.45
N HIS A 496 -16.36 -13.83 -6.45
CA HIS A 496 -16.86 -15.20 -6.35
C HIS A 496 -15.81 -16.27 -6.69
N SER A 497 -14.62 -15.87 -7.16
CA SER A 497 -13.52 -16.81 -7.38
C SER A 497 -13.01 -17.34 -6.05
N PRO A 498 -12.77 -18.66 -5.86
CA PRO A 498 -12.20 -19.19 -4.61
C PRO A 498 -10.75 -18.76 -4.37
N PHE A 499 -10.11 -18.13 -5.37
CA PHE A 499 -8.74 -17.60 -5.31
C PHE A 499 -8.69 -16.08 -5.28
N ASN A 500 -9.83 -15.41 -5.14
CA ASN A 500 -9.88 -13.98 -4.85
C ASN A 500 -9.50 -13.77 -3.39
N PHE A 501 -8.72 -12.73 -3.08
CA PHE A 501 -8.24 -12.53 -1.71
C PHE A 501 -9.39 -12.20 -0.73
N ALA A 502 -10.44 -11.50 -1.18
CA ALA A 502 -11.59 -11.11 -0.36
C ALA A 502 -12.52 -12.30 -0.04
N SER A 503 -12.45 -13.40 -0.80
CA SER A 503 -13.33 -14.57 -0.68
C SER A 503 -12.67 -15.76 0.05
N GLN A 504 -11.52 -15.54 0.68
CA GLN A 504 -10.74 -16.61 1.32
C GLN A 504 -11.43 -17.21 2.57
N GLY A 505 -12.35 -16.47 3.18
CA GLY A 505 -13.03 -16.89 4.41
C GLY A 505 -12.10 -16.88 5.63
N GLU A 506 -12.48 -17.57 6.71
CA GLU A 506 -11.70 -17.62 7.95
C GLU A 506 -10.56 -18.64 7.85
N ILE A 507 -9.51 -18.31 7.08
CA ILE A 507 -8.26 -19.07 7.02
C ILE A 507 -7.10 -18.25 7.59
N GLU A 508 -6.02 -18.92 8.00
CA GLU A 508 -4.77 -18.22 8.30
C GLU A 508 -4.05 -17.87 6.98
N HIS A 509 -3.49 -16.66 6.94
CA HIS A 509 -2.84 -16.10 5.76
C HIS A 509 -1.33 -16.02 5.94
N GLY A 510 -0.61 -16.32 4.85
CA GLY A 510 0.79 -16.00 4.72
C GLY A 510 1.03 -14.49 4.59
N LYS A 511 2.27 -14.14 4.27
CA LYS A 511 2.68 -12.73 4.14
C LYS A 511 3.56 -12.55 2.91
N VAL A 512 3.36 -11.46 2.18
CA VAL A 512 4.24 -11.06 1.08
C VAL A 512 5.16 -9.95 1.57
N SER A 513 6.45 -10.21 1.62
CA SER A 513 7.50 -9.22 1.91
C SER A 513 8.12 -8.71 0.62
N TYR A 514 8.35 -7.41 0.54
CA TYR A 514 9.14 -6.81 -0.52
C TYR A 514 10.49 -6.37 0.00
N ASP A 515 11.54 -6.78 -0.70
CA ASP A 515 12.92 -6.33 -0.52
C ASP A 515 13.22 -5.36 -1.65
N LEU A 516 13.23 -4.06 -1.32
CA LEU A 516 13.40 -3.00 -2.30
C LEU A 516 14.85 -2.82 -2.72
N ASP A 517 15.80 -3.23 -1.88
CA ASP A 517 17.23 -3.11 -2.16
C ASP A 517 17.63 -4.08 -3.27
N HIS A 518 17.04 -5.28 -3.25
CA HIS A 518 17.29 -6.34 -4.23
C HIS A 518 16.22 -6.40 -5.34
N MET A 519 15.14 -5.63 -5.21
CA MET A 519 13.97 -5.70 -6.10
C MET A 519 13.36 -7.11 -6.16
N GLU A 520 13.19 -7.71 -4.99
CA GLU A 520 12.68 -9.06 -4.81
C GLU A 520 11.40 -9.08 -3.96
N ALA A 521 10.59 -10.12 -4.18
CA ALA A 521 9.38 -10.36 -3.40
C ALA A 521 9.35 -11.80 -2.91
N TRP A 522 8.92 -11.97 -1.66
CA TRP A 522 8.90 -13.23 -0.94
C TRP A 522 7.55 -13.43 -0.28
N TYR A 523 6.84 -14.48 -0.66
CA TYR A 523 5.69 -14.96 0.10
C TYR A 523 6.13 -16.11 1.00
N THR A 524 5.76 -16.02 2.27
CA THR A 524 5.90 -17.12 3.23
C THR A 524 4.52 -17.56 3.68
N SER A 525 4.17 -18.83 3.41
CA SER A 525 2.90 -19.40 3.89
C SER A 525 2.89 -19.51 5.40
N VAL A 526 1.71 -19.78 5.97
CA VAL A 526 1.59 -20.20 7.36
C VAL A 526 2.42 -21.48 7.56
N MET A 527 3.41 -21.41 8.46
CA MET A 527 4.33 -22.52 8.75
C MET A 527 3.90 -23.24 10.04
N PRO A 528 3.89 -24.59 10.07
CA PRO A 528 3.67 -25.34 11.30
C PRO A 528 4.83 -25.11 12.26
N ARG A 529 4.57 -25.22 13.57
CA ARG A 529 5.61 -25.08 14.61
C ARG A 529 6.70 -26.16 14.58
N THR A 530 6.54 -27.20 13.75
CA THR A 530 7.52 -28.27 13.55
C THR A 530 8.57 -27.84 12.53
N MET A 531 9.85 -28.18 12.76
CA MET A 531 10.92 -27.92 11.79
C MET A 531 10.78 -28.80 10.54
N THR A 532 10.00 -28.33 9.58
CA THR A 532 9.96 -28.85 8.19
C THR A 532 10.57 -27.80 7.28
N ILE A 533 11.54 -28.20 6.45
CA ILE A 533 12.07 -27.33 5.39
C ILE A 533 10.91 -27.04 4.43
N PRO A 534 10.58 -25.76 4.17
CA PRO A 534 9.49 -25.43 3.27
C PRO A 534 9.85 -25.78 1.84
N THR A 535 8.83 -26.04 1.03
CA THR A 535 9.03 -26.13 -0.43
C THR A 535 9.28 -24.73 -0.98
N PHE A 536 10.24 -24.58 -1.88
CA PHE A 536 10.51 -23.30 -2.54
C PHE A 536 10.08 -23.35 -4.00
N ILE A 537 9.38 -22.29 -4.43
CA ILE A 537 8.97 -22.08 -5.81
C ILE A 537 9.41 -20.68 -6.24
N GLN A 538 10.22 -20.63 -7.27
CA GLN A 538 10.61 -19.40 -7.95
C GLN A 538 9.54 -19.03 -8.98
N LEU A 539 9.04 -17.80 -8.91
CA LEU A 539 8.09 -17.22 -9.84
C LEU A 539 8.82 -16.16 -10.66
N VAL A 540 9.14 -16.45 -11.92
CA VAL A 540 9.89 -15.54 -12.78
C VAL A 540 8.89 -14.61 -13.49
N PRO A 541 8.95 -13.28 -13.27
CA PRO A 541 8.13 -12.31 -14.00
C PRO A 541 8.40 -12.37 -15.51
N GLY A 542 7.39 -12.08 -16.32
CA GLY A 542 7.51 -12.11 -17.78
C GLY A 542 8.02 -10.79 -18.34
N GLU A 543 8.15 -10.73 -19.66
CA GLU A 543 8.41 -9.47 -20.36
C GLU A 543 7.28 -8.47 -20.06
N GLY A 544 7.66 -7.26 -19.63
CA GLY A 544 6.71 -6.23 -19.22
C GLY A 544 6.18 -6.37 -17.79
N ASP A 545 6.39 -7.48 -17.08
CA ASP A 545 5.97 -7.61 -15.68
C ASP A 545 6.99 -7.00 -14.70
N THR A 546 6.58 -6.83 -13.44
CA THR A 546 7.45 -6.49 -12.31
C THR A 546 7.48 -7.60 -11.26
N MET A 547 8.32 -7.46 -10.23
CA MET A 547 8.34 -8.39 -9.09
C MET A 547 6.98 -8.48 -8.37
N GLU A 548 6.14 -7.45 -8.47
CA GLU A 548 4.83 -7.41 -7.81
C GLU A 548 3.78 -8.23 -8.59
N SER A 549 3.97 -8.45 -9.91
CA SER A 549 2.91 -8.98 -10.77
C SER A 549 2.35 -10.33 -10.32
N TRP A 550 3.22 -11.27 -9.89
CA TRP A 550 2.80 -12.59 -9.41
C TRP A 550 1.90 -12.53 -8.17
N PHE A 551 2.04 -11.50 -7.34
CA PHE A 551 1.23 -11.32 -6.14
C PHE A 551 0.01 -10.44 -6.41
N LYS A 552 0.17 -9.32 -7.12
CA LYS A 552 -0.90 -8.33 -7.37
C LYS A 552 -1.97 -8.82 -8.34
N ILE A 553 -1.59 -9.33 -9.51
CA ILE A 553 -2.54 -9.88 -10.49
C ILE A 553 -2.56 -11.41 -10.46
N GLY A 554 -1.41 -12.03 -10.22
CA GLY A 554 -1.31 -13.47 -10.09
C GLY A 554 -2.02 -14.00 -8.85
N GLY A 555 -2.20 -13.20 -7.79
CA GLY A 555 -2.81 -13.66 -6.53
C GLY A 555 -2.11 -14.90 -5.96
N ALA A 556 -0.80 -15.03 -6.19
CA ALA A 556 -0.06 -16.26 -5.90
C ALA A 556 -0.09 -16.62 -4.40
N ASP A 557 -0.09 -15.60 -3.54
CA ASP A 557 -0.27 -15.71 -2.10
C ASP A 557 -1.68 -16.18 -1.72
N ALA A 558 -2.74 -15.60 -2.30
CA ALA A 558 -4.11 -16.04 -2.06
C ALA A 558 -4.36 -17.49 -2.52
N ILE A 559 -3.81 -17.87 -3.69
CA ILE A 559 -3.86 -19.25 -4.19
C ILE A 559 -3.12 -20.19 -3.22
N ALA A 560 -1.91 -19.82 -2.79
CA ALA A 560 -1.13 -20.63 -1.87
C ALA A 560 -1.82 -20.77 -0.51
N ASP A 561 -2.31 -19.68 0.08
CA ASP A 561 -3.06 -19.69 1.34
C ASP A 561 -4.25 -20.66 1.27
N ARG A 562 -5.06 -20.56 0.21
CA ARG A 562 -6.23 -21.43 0.04
C ARG A 562 -5.84 -22.90 -0.03
N LEU A 563 -4.85 -23.24 -0.85
CA LEU A 563 -4.43 -24.63 -1.04
C LEU A 563 -3.73 -25.21 0.18
N VAL A 564 -3.01 -24.39 0.95
CA VAL A 564 -2.41 -24.79 2.23
C VAL A 564 -3.51 -25.04 3.26
N ALA A 565 -4.47 -24.13 3.40
CA ALA A 565 -5.59 -24.26 4.33
C ALA A 565 -6.48 -25.48 4.03
N GLU A 566 -6.67 -25.82 2.75
CA GLU A 566 -7.40 -27.02 2.32
C GLU A 566 -6.57 -28.32 2.41
N GLY A 567 -5.31 -28.25 2.83
CA GLY A 567 -4.41 -29.41 2.90
C GLY A 567 -4.04 -30.00 1.53
N LYS A 568 -4.28 -29.25 0.45
CA LYS A 568 -3.99 -29.64 -0.94
C LYS A 568 -2.54 -29.37 -1.34
N THR A 569 -1.82 -28.54 -0.59
CA THR A 569 -0.38 -28.35 -0.71
C THR A 569 0.27 -28.22 0.65
N LYS A 570 1.60 -28.34 0.69
CA LYS A 570 2.41 -28.22 1.91
C LYS A 570 2.80 -26.75 2.13
N PRO A 571 3.15 -26.36 3.37
CA PRO A 571 3.75 -25.05 3.64
C PRO A 571 4.96 -24.78 2.73
N LEU A 572 5.03 -23.57 2.19
CA LEU A 572 5.92 -23.22 1.10
C LEU A 572 6.33 -21.75 1.13
N ILE A 573 7.38 -21.45 0.35
CA ILE A 573 7.87 -20.11 0.07
C ILE A 573 7.79 -19.89 -1.44
N LEU A 574 7.17 -18.77 -1.84
CA LEU A 574 7.22 -18.29 -3.22
C LEU A 574 8.20 -17.12 -3.27
N THR A 575 9.05 -17.05 -4.30
CA THR A 575 10.01 -15.95 -4.45
C THR A 575 10.15 -15.52 -5.90
N THR A 576 10.29 -14.22 -6.16
CA THR A 576 10.62 -13.69 -7.48
C THR A 576 12.12 -13.51 -7.72
N SER A 577 12.93 -13.75 -6.69
CA SER A 577 14.36 -13.51 -6.77
C SER A 577 15.06 -14.44 -7.76
N SER A 578 16.02 -13.88 -8.51
CA SER A 578 16.98 -14.59 -9.34
C SER A 578 18.15 -15.13 -8.49
N LEU A 579 17.90 -16.07 -7.57
CA LEU A 579 18.89 -16.36 -6.53
C LEU A 579 20.10 -17.17 -7.02
N ASP A 580 21.25 -16.50 -7.10
CA ASP A 580 22.58 -17.09 -6.88
C ASP A 580 22.72 -17.65 -5.44
N PHE A 581 22.06 -17.03 -4.46
CA PHE A 581 22.02 -17.48 -3.06
C PHE A 581 21.50 -18.92 -2.89
N MET A 582 20.61 -19.39 -3.78
CA MET A 582 20.08 -20.76 -3.71
C MET A 582 20.90 -21.79 -4.47
N GLN A 583 21.95 -21.40 -5.23
CA GLN A 583 22.92 -22.36 -5.75
C GLN A 583 23.66 -23.07 -4.60
N GLY A 584 23.91 -22.36 -3.49
CA GLY A 584 24.41 -22.97 -2.24
C GLY A 584 23.39 -23.90 -1.59
N ALA A 585 22.09 -23.55 -1.62
CA ALA A 585 21.02 -24.38 -1.08
C ALA A 585 20.71 -25.62 -1.92
N GLN A 586 20.95 -25.59 -3.23
CA GLN A 586 20.88 -26.77 -4.11
C GLN A 586 21.86 -27.88 -3.73
N GLN A 587 22.93 -27.54 -2.99
CA GLN A 587 23.87 -28.52 -2.45
C GLN A 587 23.34 -29.23 -1.19
N MET A 588 22.23 -28.76 -0.60
CA MET A 588 21.56 -29.46 0.50
C MET A 588 20.72 -30.63 -0.05
N GLY A 589 21.09 -31.86 0.30
CA GLY A 589 20.35 -33.06 -0.11
C GLY A 589 18.87 -32.99 0.24
N GLY A 590 17.99 -33.21 -0.76
CA GLY A 590 16.53 -33.16 -0.60
C GLY A 590 15.87 -31.82 -0.92
N PHE A 591 16.65 -30.76 -1.17
CA PHE A 591 16.12 -29.46 -1.60
C PHE A 591 15.74 -29.48 -3.09
N LYS A 592 14.46 -29.22 -3.41
CA LYS A 592 13.97 -29.16 -4.80
C LYS A 592 13.36 -27.79 -5.08
N MET A 593 14.07 -26.99 -5.86
CA MET A 593 13.57 -25.73 -6.40
C MET A 593 12.65 -26.00 -7.58
N ARG A 594 11.45 -25.40 -7.60
CA ARG A 594 10.61 -25.35 -8.79
C ARG A 594 10.63 -23.94 -9.35
N THR A 595 10.52 -23.82 -10.66
CA THR A 595 10.47 -22.52 -11.33
C THR A 595 9.24 -22.47 -12.22
N LEU A 596 8.46 -21.41 -12.09
CA LEU A 596 7.36 -21.08 -12.99
C LEU A 596 7.69 -19.77 -13.69
N ARG A 597 7.77 -19.79 -15.02
CA ARG A 597 8.05 -18.59 -15.82
C ARG A 597 6.75 -18.05 -16.40
N ALA A 598 6.51 -16.76 -16.22
CA ALA A 598 5.32 -16.12 -16.74
C ALA A 598 5.25 -16.14 -18.28
N ASP A 599 6.40 -16.05 -18.97
CA ASP A 599 6.47 -16.06 -20.43
C ASP A 599 6.08 -17.40 -21.08
N ASP A 600 6.03 -18.48 -20.31
CA ASP A 600 5.54 -19.78 -20.79
C ASP A 600 4.01 -19.77 -21.00
N TYR A 601 3.32 -18.74 -20.51
CA TYR A 601 1.86 -18.64 -20.52
C TYR A 601 1.40 -17.24 -20.99
N PRO A 602 0.65 -17.14 -22.10
CA PRO A 602 0.27 -15.86 -22.70
C PRO A 602 -0.68 -14.99 -21.86
N THR A 603 -1.42 -15.56 -20.90
CA THR A 603 -2.38 -14.80 -20.08
C THR A 603 -2.24 -15.06 -18.59
N TRP A 604 -2.63 -14.10 -17.75
CA TRP A 604 -2.62 -14.25 -16.28
C TRP A 604 -3.50 -15.38 -15.79
N THR A 605 -4.64 -15.61 -16.44
CA THR A 605 -5.48 -16.80 -16.23
C THR A 605 -4.68 -18.09 -16.41
N GLN A 606 -3.89 -18.22 -17.47
CA GLN A 606 -3.09 -19.41 -17.72
C GLN A 606 -1.93 -19.54 -16.73
N ARG A 607 -1.25 -18.43 -16.40
CA ARG A 607 -0.20 -18.36 -15.36
C ARG A 607 -0.70 -18.84 -14.00
N ARG A 608 -1.86 -18.36 -13.57
CA ARG A 608 -2.54 -18.74 -12.32
C ARG A 608 -2.87 -20.23 -12.29
N ARG A 609 -3.45 -20.77 -13.37
CA ARG A 609 -3.75 -22.21 -13.49
C ARG A 609 -2.50 -23.07 -13.45
N ALA A 610 -1.39 -22.61 -14.05
CA ALA A 610 -0.12 -23.30 -13.97
C ALA A 610 0.43 -23.33 -12.53
N LEU A 611 0.33 -22.22 -11.81
CA LEU A 611 0.69 -22.16 -10.39
C LEU A 611 -0.15 -23.13 -9.56
N VAL A 612 -1.48 -23.15 -9.73
CA VAL A 612 -2.38 -24.10 -9.05
C VAL A 612 -1.94 -25.54 -9.32
N ARG A 613 -1.66 -25.92 -10.57
CA ARG A 613 -1.20 -27.27 -10.91
C ARG A 613 0.10 -27.62 -10.20
N MET A 614 1.08 -26.71 -10.22
CA MET A 614 2.37 -26.90 -9.55
C MET A 614 2.20 -27.08 -8.04
N LEU A 615 1.35 -26.28 -7.39
CA LEU A 615 1.08 -26.39 -5.96
C LEU A 615 0.38 -27.71 -5.60
N LEU A 616 -0.56 -28.18 -6.42
CA LEU A 616 -1.21 -29.49 -6.25
C LEU A 616 -0.25 -30.67 -6.48
N GLU A 617 0.77 -30.50 -7.33
CA GLU A 617 1.84 -31.50 -7.49
C GLU A 617 2.73 -31.54 -6.25
N VAL A 618 3.14 -30.38 -5.72
CA VAL A 618 3.90 -30.28 -4.45
C VAL A 618 3.17 -30.98 -3.30
N GLY A 619 1.85 -30.81 -3.22
CA GLY A 619 1.03 -31.48 -2.20
C GLY A 619 1.05 -33.00 -2.27
N ARG A 620 1.23 -33.58 -3.46
CA ARG A 620 1.27 -35.03 -3.70
C ARG A 620 2.64 -35.67 -3.50
N GLU A 621 3.70 -34.88 -3.42
CA GLU A 621 5.05 -35.41 -3.22
C GLU A 621 5.22 -35.99 -1.81
N GLN A 622 6.06 -37.02 -1.65
CA GLN A 622 6.42 -37.51 -0.32
C GLN A 622 7.25 -36.47 0.43
N ALA A 623 7.12 -36.40 1.76
CA ALA A 623 8.01 -35.56 2.57
C ALA A 623 9.45 -36.07 2.40
N PRO A 624 10.46 -35.19 2.25
CA PRO A 624 11.84 -35.63 2.14
C PRO A 624 12.21 -36.47 3.36
N GLN A 625 12.59 -37.73 3.13
CA GLN A 625 13.17 -38.57 4.17
C GLN A 625 14.62 -38.13 4.36
N PHE A 626 14.90 -37.42 5.45
CA PHE A 626 16.28 -37.26 5.87
C PHE A 626 16.79 -38.62 6.35
N PRO A 627 17.99 -39.07 5.94
CA PRO A 627 18.65 -40.15 6.65
C PRO A 627 18.77 -39.71 8.10
N GLY A 628 18.13 -40.46 9.00
CA GLY A 628 18.10 -40.12 10.41
C GLY A 628 19.53 -39.89 10.89
N PHE A 629 19.78 -38.75 11.55
CA PHE A 629 20.90 -38.67 12.46
C PHE A 629 20.74 -39.83 13.42
N GLY A 630 21.62 -40.83 13.30
CA GLY A 630 21.53 -42.11 13.96
C GLY A 630 21.23 -41.92 15.45
N GLY A 631 20.20 -42.61 15.91
CA GLY A 631 19.73 -42.53 17.29
C GLY A 631 20.80 -42.91 18.30
N GLY A 632 21.21 -41.93 19.11
CA GLY A 632 21.60 -42.15 20.50
C GLY A 632 20.47 -41.66 21.39
N ARG A 633 19.92 -42.54 22.23
CA ARG A 633 18.84 -42.23 23.20
C ARG A 633 19.13 -41.00 24.08
N PRO A 634 18.10 -40.33 24.63
CA PRO A 634 18.25 -39.13 25.44
C PRO A 634 18.78 -39.48 26.84
N GLY A 635 20.06 -39.19 27.08
CA GLY A 635 20.62 -39.07 28.43
C GLY A 635 20.66 -37.60 28.82
N GLY A 636 19.84 -37.19 29.79
CA GLY A 636 19.77 -35.79 30.22
C GLY A 636 21.07 -35.33 30.88
N PHE A 637 21.50 -34.11 30.54
CA PHE A 637 22.33 -33.18 31.32
C PHE A 637 22.01 -31.80 30.73
N GLY A 638 21.57 -30.79 31.50
CA GLY A 638 22.38 -30.15 32.54
C GLY A 638 23.04 -28.92 31.91
N GLY A 639 22.70 -27.73 32.38
CA GLY A 639 23.11 -26.45 31.77
C GLY A 639 24.62 -26.22 31.69
N GLY A 640 25.01 -25.28 30.83
CA GLY A 640 26.39 -24.79 30.74
C GLY A 640 26.58 -23.97 29.47
N GLY A 641 26.89 -22.68 29.64
CA GLY A 641 27.04 -21.73 28.56
C GLY A 641 28.31 -21.91 27.72
N PHE A 642 28.29 -21.28 26.56
CA PHE A 642 29.46 -20.94 25.75
C PHE A 642 29.18 -19.52 25.22
N GLY A 643 29.96 -18.47 25.53
CA GLY A 643 31.41 -18.45 25.70
C GLY A 643 32.03 -18.15 24.33
N GLY A 644 32.28 -16.87 24.06
CA GLY A 644 32.65 -16.36 22.74
C GLY A 644 33.99 -16.86 22.21
N GLY A 645 34.11 -16.86 20.88
CA GLY A 645 35.35 -17.11 20.16
C GLY A 645 35.71 -15.91 19.28
N ARG A 646 36.82 -15.23 19.61
CA ARG A 646 37.58 -14.40 18.67
C ARG A 646 38.51 -15.30 17.82
N PRO A 647 38.96 -14.84 16.65
CA PRO A 647 39.56 -15.69 15.63
C PRO A 647 41.09 -15.88 15.78
N GLY A 648 41.52 -17.00 15.22
CA GLY A 648 42.85 -17.51 14.87
C GLY A 648 44.09 -16.61 14.98
N GLY A 649 45.10 -17.16 15.62
CA GLY A 649 46.52 -16.85 15.41
C GLY A 649 47.35 -18.07 15.80
N PHE A 650 47.98 -18.74 14.83
CA PHE A 650 48.97 -19.79 15.05
C PHE A 650 50.29 -19.42 14.38
N GLY A 651 51.37 -19.63 15.12
CA GLY A 651 52.77 -19.46 14.74
C GLY A 651 53.49 -18.71 15.87
N GLY A 652 54.41 -19.27 16.64
CA GLY A 652 55.07 -20.57 16.61
C GLY A 652 56.38 -20.38 17.38
N GLY A 653 56.63 -21.24 18.38
CA GLY A 653 57.93 -21.39 19.03
C GLY A 653 58.18 -20.47 20.23
N PHE A 654 58.37 -21.05 21.41
CA PHE A 654 59.56 -20.80 22.24
C PHE A 654 59.70 -21.95 23.25
N GLY A 655 60.82 -22.65 23.17
CA GLY A 655 61.25 -23.65 24.13
C GLY A 655 61.71 -23.00 25.43
N GLY A 656 61.39 -23.65 26.55
CA GLY A 656 61.86 -23.27 27.87
C GLY A 656 63.33 -23.57 28.09
N GLY A 657 63.97 -22.73 28.91
CA GLY A 657 65.32 -22.93 29.42
C GLY A 657 65.60 -21.97 30.57
N PHE A 658 65.39 -22.48 31.79
CA PHE A 658 66.03 -22.17 33.08
C PHE A 658 66.67 -20.80 33.36
N GLY A 659 66.29 -20.23 34.50
CA GLY A 659 67.25 -19.89 35.57
C GLY A 659 67.40 -18.42 35.98
N GLY A 660 67.27 -18.17 37.29
CA GLY A 660 67.95 -17.07 37.98
C GLY A 660 67.05 -15.97 38.56
N PRO A 661 67.08 -15.72 39.89
CA PRO A 661 66.19 -14.76 40.56
C PRO A 661 66.84 -13.39 40.80
N GLN A 662 66.03 -12.34 40.72
CA GLN A 662 65.86 -11.28 41.73
C GLN A 662 64.66 -10.41 41.39
#